data_AF-A0A261BI44-F1
#
_entry.id   AF-A0A261BI44-F1
#
_cell.length_a   1.000
_cell.length_b   1.000
_cell.length_c   1.000
_cell.angle_alpha   90.00
_cell.angle_beta   90.00
_cell.angle_gamma   90.00
#
_symmetry.space_group_name_H-M   'P 1'
#
loop_
_entity.id
_entity.type
_entity.pdbx_description
1 polymer ?
#
loop_
_entity_poly.entity_id
_entity_poly.type
_entity_poly.pdbx_seq_one_letter_code
_entity_poly.pdbx_strand_id
1 'polypeptide(L)'
;MQEVHIDSNFPVVQASIQDPYVAVLTQNGRPLLYELVMAPYVQLREIDISVTPFATFTANAATQLTSISVYSDASQIMKYSEKRAGPSGDPAENHPVVSVKKEMNEEALLYGEDDDFLYGDAVPTDGDDDGMEQMGGGAGNGETSKLQNTRKRRRLGHDAIMSSRGGEQSDAIDPTRTYSSITHWLMVAHDNGRLSIHSLPDMELVYQIGRFSNVPELLMDMTTDEEEKERKAKAQQAAKETAADEDQLTTEMKKLCERVMEAQIVGMGINQSHPVLMAIVDEQVVMYEMFSHYNPQAGHLGIAFRKLPHFICLRTSSHLNSEGKRAPFEMEVENGKRYTLIHPFERISSINNGVMIGGAVPTLVVYGAWGGMQTHQMTIDAFTPFNNENVLHGFVYMTQQKSELRIARMHPDFDYEMPYPMKKIEVGRTIHNVRYLMNSDVYVVVSSIPKPSNKIWVVMNDDKQEEIHEKDENFLFSPQDWKAVPNTEIEFEDMEAVTACEDVSLNGVETYLAVGTVNNYGEEVLVRGRIILCEVIEVVPEPDQPTSNRKIKVLFDKEQKGPVTGLCAINGLLLSGMGQKVFIWQFKDNDLMGLSFLDMHYYVYQLHSLRTIALACDARESMSLIRFQEENKAMSIASRDDRRTAKPPMAAQFVVDGAHLGFLLSDENGNITLFNYSPEAPESNGGERLTVRAAMNIGTNVNAFLRVKEKESVEQRMSTIFGSLDGSFGFVRPLSEKSYRRLHFLQTFIGSVTPQIAGLHIKGARSARPAQPIVNGRNARNLIDGDVVEQYLHLSLYDKTDLARRLGVGRYHIIDDLMHLRRMAYYY
;
A
#
# COMPACT_ATOMS: atom_id res chain seq x y z
N MET A 1 -37.89 -5.48 33.82
CA MET A 1 -37.02 -4.39 33.35
C MET A 1 -36.96 -3.36 34.45
N GLN A 2 -35.76 -3.01 34.90
CA GLN A 2 -35.55 -1.87 35.80
C GLN A 2 -35.44 -0.61 34.92
N GLU A 3 -36.13 0.46 35.31
CA GLU A 3 -35.98 1.78 34.69
C GLU A 3 -35.23 2.66 35.67
N VAL A 4 -34.15 3.31 35.22
CA VAL A 4 -33.33 4.22 36.02
C VAL A 4 -33.52 5.62 35.45
N HIS A 5 -34.15 6.51 36.21
CA HIS A 5 -34.32 7.89 35.82
C HIS A 5 -33.07 8.70 36.18
N ILE A 6 -32.41 9.27 35.17
CA ILE A 6 -31.26 10.14 35.35
C ILE A 6 -31.74 11.57 35.64
N ASP A 7 -31.56 12.03 36.87
CA ASP A 7 -31.88 13.40 37.27
C ASP A 7 -30.76 14.37 36.81
N SER A 8 -30.92 14.89 35.58
CA SER A 8 -30.00 15.83 34.95
C SER A 8 -30.75 16.85 34.11
N ASN A 9 -30.43 18.13 34.31
CA ASN A 9 -30.90 19.24 33.47
C ASN A 9 -30.28 19.21 32.06
N PHE A 10 -29.28 18.36 31.83
CA PHE A 10 -28.58 18.22 30.56
C PHE A 10 -28.80 16.83 29.97
N PRO A 11 -29.07 16.72 28.66
CA PRO A 11 -29.29 15.44 28.01
C PRO A 11 -28.03 14.57 28.01
N VAL A 12 -28.24 13.26 27.94
CA VAL A 12 -27.16 12.28 27.70
C VAL A 12 -26.67 12.42 26.26
N VAL A 13 -25.36 12.51 26.08
CA VAL A 13 -24.72 12.66 24.76
C VAL A 13 -23.89 11.45 24.34
N GLN A 14 -23.44 10.63 25.29
CA GLN A 14 -22.67 9.41 25.02
C GLN A 14 -22.95 8.37 26.11
N ALA A 15 -22.97 7.10 25.72
CA ALA A 15 -22.98 5.97 26.63
C ALA A 15 -22.00 4.91 26.13
N SER A 16 -21.32 4.24 27.06
CA SER A 16 -20.44 3.10 26.81
C SER A 16 -20.87 1.97 27.73
N ILE A 17 -21.08 0.80 27.15
CA ILE A 17 -21.65 -0.36 27.84
C ILE A 17 -20.67 -1.50 27.65
N GLN A 18 -20.13 -2.01 28.75
CA GLN A 18 -19.23 -3.14 28.75
C GLN A 18 -19.43 -3.93 30.05
N ASP A 19 -19.98 -5.13 29.94
CA ASP A 19 -20.38 -5.95 31.11
C ASP A 19 -19.24 -6.07 32.14
N PRO A 20 -19.43 -5.71 33.42
CA PRO A 20 -20.70 -5.33 34.09
C PRO A 20 -20.99 -3.83 34.19
N TYR A 21 -20.21 -2.96 33.58
CA TYR A 21 -20.28 -1.51 33.76
C TYR A 21 -21.03 -0.79 32.64
N VAL A 22 -21.74 0.28 33.01
CA VAL A 22 -22.38 1.22 32.10
C VAL A 22 -21.92 2.63 32.47
N ALA A 23 -21.19 3.29 31.56
CA ALA A 23 -20.75 4.66 31.72
C ALA A 23 -21.57 5.59 30.82
N VAL A 24 -22.04 6.71 31.36
CA VAL A 24 -22.90 7.68 30.68
C VAL A 24 -22.30 9.08 30.84
N LEU A 25 -22.32 9.87 29.77
CA LEU A 25 -21.86 11.26 29.77
C LEU A 25 -23.00 12.19 29.37
N THR A 26 -23.23 13.23 30.17
CA THR A 26 -24.20 14.29 29.86
C THR A 26 -23.53 15.46 29.13
N GLN A 27 -24.34 16.30 28.47
CA GLN A 27 -23.86 17.41 27.64
C GLN A 27 -22.95 18.41 28.38
N ASN A 28 -23.15 18.61 29.69
CA ASN A 28 -22.32 19.47 30.53
C ASN A 28 -21.05 18.78 31.07
N GLY A 29 -20.72 17.58 30.57
CA GLY A 29 -19.51 16.86 30.95
C GLY A 29 -19.61 16.08 32.27
N ARG A 30 -20.80 15.88 32.84
CA ARG A 30 -20.99 15.08 34.07
C ARG A 30 -21.00 13.58 33.70
N PRO A 31 -20.08 12.77 34.25
CA PRO A 31 -20.12 11.33 34.08
C PRO A 31 -21.07 10.69 35.11
N LEU A 32 -21.68 9.59 34.73
CA LEU A 32 -22.44 8.69 35.60
C LEU A 32 -21.96 7.27 35.32
N LEU A 33 -21.78 6.47 36.36
CA LEU A 33 -21.29 5.09 36.25
C LEU A 33 -22.22 4.16 37.00
N TYR A 34 -22.59 3.07 36.36
CA TYR A 34 -23.43 2.03 36.94
C TYR A 34 -22.74 0.68 36.82
N GLU A 35 -22.96 -0.18 37.80
CA GLU A 35 -22.49 -1.56 37.84
C GLU A 35 -23.69 -2.50 37.90
N LEU A 36 -23.68 -3.54 37.07
CA LEU A 36 -24.67 -4.58 37.08
C LEU A 36 -24.38 -5.57 38.23
N VAL A 37 -25.21 -5.52 39.26
CA VAL A 37 -25.09 -6.39 40.44
C VAL A 37 -26.11 -7.52 40.33
N MET A 38 -25.64 -8.77 40.43
CA MET A 38 -26.49 -9.96 40.27
C MET A 38 -27.19 -10.41 41.56
N ALA A 39 -26.67 -10.05 42.73
CA ALA A 39 -27.17 -10.48 44.04
C ALA A 39 -27.47 -9.28 44.96
N PRO A 40 -28.58 -9.26 45.71
CA PRO A 40 -29.59 -10.31 45.87
C PRO A 40 -30.62 -10.41 44.72
N TYR A 41 -30.67 -9.42 43.82
CA TYR A 41 -31.45 -9.43 42.58
C TYR A 41 -30.69 -8.63 41.52
N VAL A 42 -30.94 -8.93 40.24
CA VAL A 42 -30.30 -8.26 39.10
C VAL A 42 -30.74 -6.80 39.08
N GLN A 43 -29.82 -5.89 39.39
CA GLN A 43 -30.07 -4.45 39.35
C GLN A 43 -28.83 -3.70 38.87
N LEU A 44 -29.05 -2.58 38.17
CA LEU A 44 -28.04 -1.56 37.96
C LEU A 44 -27.92 -0.73 39.24
N ARG A 45 -26.73 -0.75 39.85
CA ARG A 45 -26.36 0.06 41.00
C ARG A 45 -25.50 1.23 40.53
N GLU A 46 -25.90 2.46 40.85
CA GLU A 46 -25.08 3.64 40.60
C GLU A 46 -23.85 3.61 41.51
N ILE A 47 -22.66 3.82 40.93
CA ILE A 47 -21.42 4.03 41.67
C ILE A 47 -21.35 5.52 41.99
N ASP A 48 -21.28 5.85 43.28
CA ASP A 48 -21.15 7.24 43.72
C ASP A 48 -19.74 7.76 43.39
N ILE A 49 -19.64 8.50 42.29
CA ILE A 49 -18.37 9.07 41.83
C ILE A 49 -17.83 10.11 42.82
N SER A 50 -18.68 10.77 43.62
CA SER A 50 -18.28 11.87 44.49
C SER A 50 -17.33 11.45 45.62
N VAL A 51 -17.38 10.19 46.02
CA VAL A 51 -16.52 9.61 47.06
C VAL A 51 -15.23 8.99 46.49
N THR A 52 -15.08 8.96 45.17
CA THR A 52 -13.92 8.34 44.50
C THR A 52 -12.79 9.35 44.24
N PRO A 53 -11.54 8.88 44.08
CA PRO A 53 -10.41 9.75 43.69
C PRO A 53 -10.65 10.54 42.39
N PHE A 54 -11.50 10.01 41.49
CA PHE A 54 -11.90 10.65 40.25
C PHE A 54 -12.58 12.02 40.43
N ALA A 55 -13.39 12.20 41.48
CA ALA A 55 -14.03 13.50 41.76
C ALA A 55 -13.00 14.58 42.12
N THR A 56 -11.98 14.21 42.88
CA THR A 56 -10.87 15.12 43.21
C THR A 56 -10.03 15.43 41.97
N PHE A 57 -9.76 14.43 41.13
CA PHE A 57 -9.02 14.59 39.89
C PHE A 57 -9.70 15.58 38.93
N THR A 58 -11.00 15.38 38.65
CA THR A 58 -11.77 16.24 37.75
C THR A 58 -11.92 17.67 38.28
N ALA A 59 -12.13 17.84 39.58
CA ALA A 59 -12.17 19.16 40.21
C ALA A 59 -10.82 19.91 40.10
N ASN A 60 -9.70 19.22 40.26
CA ASN A 60 -8.36 19.80 40.14
C ASN A 60 -7.98 20.12 38.69
N ALA A 61 -8.46 19.33 37.73
CA ALA A 61 -8.16 19.51 36.31
C ALA A 61 -8.82 20.76 35.70
N ALA A 62 -9.91 21.25 36.30
CA ALA A 62 -10.69 22.40 35.81
C ALA A 62 -11.11 22.28 34.34
N THR A 63 -11.39 21.05 33.88
CA THR A 63 -11.67 20.70 32.48
C THR A 63 -12.99 19.98 32.35
N GLN A 64 -13.66 20.15 31.22
CA GLN A 64 -14.89 19.41 30.92
C GLN A 64 -14.57 18.11 30.19
N LEU A 65 -15.32 17.06 30.52
CA LEU A 65 -15.19 15.77 29.84
C LEU A 65 -15.85 15.83 28.46
N THR A 66 -15.15 15.37 27.43
CA THR A 66 -15.64 15.34 26.05
C THR A 66 -16.04 13.95 25.60
N SER A 67 -15.45 12.90 26.17
CA SER A 67 -15.78 11.51 25.84
C SER A 67 -15.52 10.57 27.01
N ILE A 68 -16.31 9.50 27.08
CA ILE A 68 -16.19 8.43 28.07
C ILE A 68 -16.30 7.06 27.39
N SER A 69 -15.44 6.12 27.77
CA SER A 69 -15.52 4.74 27.27
C SER A 69 -15.03 3.74 28.33
N VAL A 70 -15.68 2.59 28.40
CA VAL A 70 -15.26 1.46 29.24
C VAL A 70 -14.57 0.43 28.35
N TYR A 71 -13.43 -0.07 28.79
CA TYR A 71 -12.68 -1.11 28.10
C TYR A 71 -12.52 -2.34 28.99
N SER A 72 -12.80 -3.52 28.45
CA SER A 72 -12.48 -4.80 29.05
C SER A 72 -11.19 -5.34 28.43
N ASP A 73 -10.12 -5.37 29.23
CA ASP A 73 -8.86 -5.93 28.77
C ASP A 73 -8.90 -7.46 28.86
N ALA A 74 -8.98 -8.07 27.68
CA ALA A 74 -8.87 -9.51 27.48
C ALA A 74 -7.43 -9.93 27.08
N SER A 75 -6.58 -8.98 26.67
CA SER A 75 -5.19 -9.19 26.24
C SER A 75 -4.24 -9.46 27.41
N GLN A 76 -4.58 -8.94 28.61
CA GLN A 76 -3.76 -8.94 29.83
C GLN A 76 -2.48 -8.12 29.71
N ILE A 77 -2.46 -7.13 28.82
CA ILE A 77 -1.36 -6.17 28.68
C ILE A 77 -1.51 -5.06 29.74
N MET A 78 -2.73 -4.72 30.17
CA MET A 78 -2.95 -3.69 31.19
C MET A 78 -2.64 -4.22 32.59
N LYS A 79 -1.35 -4.29 32.91
CA LYS A 79 -0.83 -4.65 34.23
C LYS A 79 -0.14 -3.46 34.86
N TYR A 80 -0.22 -3.35 36.18
CA TYR A 80 0.58 -2.40 36.93
C TYR A 80 2.07 -2.67 36.71
N SER A 81 2.86 -1.60 36.62
CA SER A 81 4.30 -1.73 36.50
C SER A 81 4.87 -2.35 37.78
N GLU A 82 5.49 -3.53 37.65
CA GLU A 82 6.18 -4.16 38.76
C GLU A 82 7.45 -3.37 39.09
N LYS A 83 7.66 -3.07 40.38
CA LYS A 83 8.94 -2.52 40.84
C LYS A 83 10.02 -3.53 40.43
N ARG A 84 10.96 -3.10 39.57
CA ARG A 84 12.17 -3.87 39.29
C ARG A 84 12.78 -4.22 40.65
N ALA A 85 12.76 -5.51 41.01
CA ALA A 85 13.56 -5.97 42.14
C ALA A 85 14.98 -5.46 41.86
N GLY A 86 15.57 -4.76 42.83
CA GLY A 86 16.96 -4.31 42.71
C GLY A 86 17.86 -5.48 42.33
N PRO A 87 19.06 -5.24 41.75
CA PRO A 87 19.91 -6.31 41.27
C PRO A 87 20.32 -7.20 42.45
N SER A 88 19.62 -8.31 42.63
CA SER A 88 20.03 -9.41 43.48
C SER A 88 20.42 -10.57 42.56
N GLY A 89 21.71 -10.66 42.27
CA GLY A 89 22.37 -11.81 41.65
C GLY A 89 22.34 -11.83 40.12
N ASP A 90 23.44 -11.45 39.51
CA ASP A 90 23.75 -11.76 38.11
C ASP A 90 23.70 -13.29 37.86
N PRO A 91 23.09 -13.76 36.76
CA PRO A 91 23.65 -14.87 36.01
C PRO A 91 24.64 -14.29 34.99
N ALA A 92 25.89 -14.71 35.10
CA ALA A 92 27.00 -14.25 34.26
C ALA A 92 26.73 -14.49 32.76
N GLU A 93 26.73 -13.40 31.98
CA GLU A 93 27.03 -13.45 30.55
C GLU A 93 28.16 -12.45 30.21
N ASN A 94 29.30 -13.03 29.84
CA ASN A 94 30.50 -12.33 29.41
C ASN A 94 30.32 -11.79 27.97
N HIS A 95 30.33 -10.48 27.79
CA HIS A 95 30.83 -9.86 26.56
C HIS A 95 31.64 -8.59 26.89
N PRO A 96 32.85 -8.39 26.30
CA PRO A 96 33.73 -7.30 26.67
C PRO A 96 33.34 -5.99 25.98
N VAL A 97 33.14 -4.93 26.75
CA VAL A 97 33.01 -3.56 26.24
C VAL A 97 34.35 -2.84 26.44
N VAL A 98 34.97 -2.41 25.35
CA VAL A 98 36.09 -1.46 25.35
C VAL A 98 35.54 -0.06 25.60
N SER A 99 35.93 0.54 26.72
CA SER A 99 35.57 1.90 27.12
C SER A 99 36.47 2.95 26.45
N VAL A 100 35.89 3.89 25.69
CA VAL A 100 36.58 5.15 25.32
C VAL A 100 35.91 6.28 26.09
N LYS A 101 36.65 6.87 27.03
CA LYS A 101 36.29 8.10 27.74
C LYS A 101 36.39 9.30 26.79
N LYS A 102 35.38 10.18 26.84
CA LYS A 102 35.38 11.47 26.16
C LYS A 102 35.48 12.56 27.22
N GLU A 103 36.60 13.27 27.26
CA GLU A 103 36.73 14.54 27.98
C GLU A 103 36.31 15.69 27.07
N MET A 104 35.52 16.61 27.62
CA MET A 104 35.14 17.88 27.01
C MET A 104 36.30 18.88 27.12
N ASN A 105 36.50 19.68 26.07
CA ASN A 105 37.00 21.04 26.24
C ASN A 105 36.29 21.98 25.27
N GLU A 106 35.73 23.06 25.81
CA GLU A 106 35.15 24.19 25.09
C GLU A 106 36.28 25.11 24.60
N GLU A 107 36.23 25.56 23.35
CA GLU A 107 36.54 26.94 22.95
C GLU A 107 36.34 27.15 21.42
N ALA A 108 35.97 28.39 21.08
CA ALA A 108 35.98 29.04 19.76
C ALA A 108 34.78 28.82 18.80
N LEU A 109 33.80 29.72 18.94
CA LEU A 109 33.02 30.33 17.86
C LEU A 109 33.93 30.88 16.74
N LEU A 110 33.51 30.79 15.46
CA LEU A 110 33.51 31.89 14.46
C LEU A 110 32.91 31.43 13.10
N TYR A 111 32.36 32.43 12.40
CA TYR A 111 31.53 32.49 11.18
C TYR A 111 32.16 31.98 9.86
N GLY A 112 31.30 31.79 8.83
CA GLY A 112 31.63 31.87 7.38
C GLY A 112 31.11 30.66 6.58
N GLU A 113 30.03 30.78 5.80
CA GLU A 113 29.98 31.17 4.35
C GLU A 113 30.42 30.05 3.38
N ASP A 114 29.41 29.59 2.61
CA ASP A 114 29.34 29.20 1.20
C ASP A 114 30.49 28.50 0.43
N ASP A 115 30.00 27.59 -0.43
CA ASP A 115 30.49 27.15 -1.76
C ASP A 115 31.48 25.98 -1.95
N ASP A 116 31.07 25.16 -2.93
CA ASP A 116 31.82 24.34 -3.88
C ASP A 116 32.65 23.14 -3.41
N PHE A 117 32.13 21.94 -3.73
CA PHE A 117 33.01 20.80 -4.06
C PHE A 117 32.58 20.12 -5.37
N LEU A 118 33.46 20.28 -6.35
CA LEU A 118 33.38 19.82 -7.73
C LEU A 118 34.52 18.81 -8.01
N TYR A 119 34.16 17.71 -8.67
CA TYR A 119 34.93 16.70 -9.45
C TYR A 119 36.32 16.18 -9.03
N GLY A 120 36.45 14.85 -9.19
CA GLY A 120 37.70 14.16 -9.52
C GLY A 120 37.43 12.98 -10.47
N ASP A 121 37.71 13.17 -11.76
CA ASP A 121 37.75 12.15 -12.81
C ASP A 121 38.98 11.25 -12.68
N ALA A 122 38.86 9.99 -13.10
CA ALA A 122 39.99 9.06 -13.30
C ALA A 122 40.04 8.60 -14.76
N VAL A 123 41.23 8.71 -15.36
CA VAL A 123 41.59 8.18 -16.69
C VAL A 123 42.71 7.13 -16.51
N PRO A 124 42.74 6.02 -17.28
CA PRO A 124 43.60 4.87 -17.03
C PRO A 124 44.90 4.88 -17.88
N THR A 125 45.88 4.06 -17.49
CA THR A 125 47.03 3.70 -18.35
C THR A 125 47.49 2.26 -18.12
N ASP A 126 47.66 1.56 -19.25
CA ASP A 126 48.22 0.23 -19.45
C ASP A 126 49.72 0.10 -19.07
N GLY A 127 50.21 -1.14 -19.01
CA GLY A 127 51.62 -1.44 -19.32
C GLY A 127 52.21 -2.68 -18.63
N ASP A 128 52.48 -3.71 -19.44
CA ASP A 128 53.17 -4.99 -19.20
C ASP A 128 54.55 -4.90 -18.50
N ASP A 129 55.03 -6.01 -17.90
CA ASP A 129 56.22 -6.78 -18.37
C ASP A 129 56.68 -7.88 -17.37
N ASP A 130 57.34 -8.88 -17.94
CA ASP A 130 57.72 -10.23 -17.51
C ASP A 130 58.87 -10.37 -16.49
N GLY A 131 59.08 -11.60 -15.95
CA GLY A 131 60.44 -12.05 -15.60
C GLY A 131 60.63 -13.09 -14.48
N MET A 132 60.89 -14.34 -14.89
CA MET A 132 61.54 -15.50 -14.22
C MET A 132 62.85 -15.17 -13.42
N GLU A 133 63.52 -15.97 -12.57
CA GLU A 133 63.58 -17.41 -12.21
C GLU A 133 64.53 -17.62 -10.97
N GLN A 134 64.45 -18.80 -10.30
CA GLN A 134 65.53 -19.59 -9.61
C GLN A 134 66.29 -19.02 -8.37
N MET A 135 66.82 -19.76 -7.38
CA MET A 135 66.82 -21.15 -6.86
C MET A 135 67.61 -21.19 -5.52
N GLY A 136 67.29 -22.14 -4.62
CA GLY A 136 68.15 -22.67 -3.53
C GLY A 136 68.01 -21.99 -2.15
N GLY A 137 67.96 -22.65 -0.98
CA GLY A 137 68.06 -24.05 -0.54
C GLY A 137 68.54 -24.03 0.94
N GLY A 138 67.92 -24.81 1.85
CA GLY A 138 68.44 -25.02 3.22
C GLY A 138 67.38 -25.07 4.33
N ALA A 139 67.41 -26.15 5.13
CA ALA A 139 66.35 -26.65 6.02
C ALA A 139 66.25 -25.99 7.41
N GLY A 140 65.05 -26.07 8.03
CA GLY A 140 64.82 -25.81 9.45
C GLY A 140 63.35 -25.91 9.85
N ASN A 141 63.02 -26.84 10.75
CA ASN A 141 61.68 -27.25 11.20
C ASN A 141 60.75 -26.11 11.68
N GLY A 142 59.49 -26.17 11.25
CA GLY A 142 58.37 -25.40 11.81
C GLY A 142 57.05 -25.83 11.17
N GLU A 143 56.31 -26.69 11.86
CA GLU A 143 54.98 -27.17 11.46
C GLU A 143 54.00 -26.00 11.26
N THR A 144 53.64 -25.71 10.01
CA THR A 144 52.45 -24.91 9.65
C THR A 144 51.85 -25.46 8.36
N SER A 145 50.86 -26.36 8.47
CA SER A 145 50.06 -26.79 7.33
C SER A 145 48.99 -25.76 7.01
N LYS A 146 49.23 -24.96 5.97
CA LYS A 146 48.22 -24.20 5.23
C LYS A 146 47.21 -25.17 4.61
N LEU A 147 45.91 -24.95 4.86
CA LEU A 147 44.84 -25.53 4.06
C LEU A 147 44.23 -24.46 3.14
N GLN A 148 44.21 -24.81 1.86
CA GLN A 148 43.65 -24.08 0.75
C GLN A 148 42.14 -23.84 0.94
N ASN A 149 41.72 -22.58 0.93
CA ASN A 149 40.31 -22.22 0.77
C ASN A 149 39.88 -22.39 -0.69
N THR A 150 39.53 -23.62 -1.07
CA THR A 150 38.74 -23.89 -2.28
C THR A 150 37.25 -23.89 -1.91
N ARG A 151 36.62 -22.70 -1.86
CA ARG A 151 35.16 -22.63 -1.73
C ARG A 151 34.50 -22.94 -3.08
N LYS A 152 34.35 -24.25 -3.35
CA LYS A 152 33.35 -24.78 -4.28
C LYS A 152 31.99 -24.22 -3.90
N ARG A 153 31.40 -23.45 -4.81
CA ARG A 153 30.03 -22.92 -4.73
C ARG A 153 29.07 -24.10 -4.84
N ARG A 154 28.67 -24.66 -3.70
CA ARG A 154 27.66 -25.72 -3.61
C ARG A 154 26.29 -25.05 -3.74
N ARG A 155 25.63 -25.25 -4.89
CA ARG A 155 24.22 -24.94 -5.10
C ARG A 155 23.42 -25.74 -4.07
N LEU A 156 22.81 -25.06 -3.10
CA LEU A 156 21.79 -25.62 -2.22
C LEU A 156 20.46 -25.53 -2.97
N GLY A 157 20.12 -26.62 -3.65
CA GLY A 157 18.76 -26.89 -4.07
C GLY A 157 18.01 -27.60 -2.94
N HIS A 158 16.73 -27.26 -2.82
CA HIS A 158 15.67 -28.17 -2.38
C HIS A 158 15.60 -28.63 -0.91
N ASP A 159 15.86 -27.74 0.06
CA ASP A 159 15.47 -27.98 1.47
C ASP A 159 14.93 -26.72 2.18
N ALA A 160 14.49 -25.70 1.43
CA ALA A 160 14.02 -24.42 1.96
C ALA A 160 12.56 -24.41 2.49
N ILE A 161 11.93 -25.57 2.69
CA ILE A 161 10.51 -25.65 3.09
C ILE A 161 10.33 -26.10 4.57
N MET A 162 11.39 -26.48 5.30
CA MET A 162 11.23 -27.00 6.68
C MET A 162 12.17 -26.39 7.73
N SER A 163 12.57 -25.13 7.57
CA SER A 163 13.47 -24.47 8.54
C SER A 163 13.32 -22.94 8.58
N SER A 164 12.19 -22.46 9.09
CA SER A 164 12.04 -21.09 9.62
C SER A 164 11.57 -21.09 11.09
N ARG A 165 12.08 -22.04 11.89
CA ARG A 165 12.06 -21.94 13.35
C ARG A 165 13.49 -21.72 13.85
N GLY A 166 14.06 -20.58 13.48
CA GLY A 166 15.12 -19.91 14.25
C GLY A 166 14.43 -18.94 15.19
N GLY A 167 14.72 -19.02 16.49
CA GLY A 167 13.97 -18.37 17.55
C GLY A 167 13.93 -16.84 17.48
N GLU A 168 12.80 -16.31 17.04
CA GLU A 168 12.11 -15.20 17.68
C GLU A 168 10.79 -15.79 18.20
N GLN A 169 10.34 -15.38 19.38
CA GLN A 169 9.00 -15.76 19.85
C GLN A 169 8.01 -15.32 18.76
N SER A 170 7.32 -16.28 18.14
CA SER A 170 6.28 -15.96 17.18
C SER A 170 5.22 -15.13 17.89
N ASP A 171 4.94 -13.92 17.38
CA ASP A 171 3.82 -13.08 17.81
C ASP A 171 2.44 -13.71 17.49
N ALA A 172 2.41 -14.92 16.92
CA ALA A 172 1.17 -15.64 16.67
C ALA A 172 0.52 -16.01 18.01
N ILE A 173 -0.54 -15.27 18.37
CA ILE A 173 -1.38 -15.60 19.51
C ILE A 173 -2.03 -16.96 19.26
N ASP A 174 -1.86 -17.86 20.23
CA ASP A 174 -2.54 -19.15 20.23
C ASP A 174 -4.07 -18.93 20.19
N PRO A 175 -4.78 -19.35 19.13
CA PRO A 175 -6.23 -19.18 19.02
C PRO A 175 -6.99 -19.94 20.12
N THR A 176 -6.36 -20.91 20.79
CA THR A 176 -6.95 -21.67 21.90
C THR A 176 -6.78 -21.02 23.27
N ARG A 177 -6.07 -19.87 23.36
CA ARG A 177 -5.87 -19.16 24.62
C ARG A 177 -7.22 -18.75 25.22
N THR A 178 -7.56 -19.34 26.36
CA THR A 178 -8.76 -19.03 27.12
C THR A 178 -8.51 -17.81 28.01
N TYR A 179 -9.47 -16.90 28.11
CA TYR A 179 -9.38 -15.71 28.97
C TYR A 179 -9.25 -16.14 30.44
N SER A 180 -8.07 -16.00 31.05
CA SER A 180 -7.86 -16.42 32.45
C SER A 180 -8.39 -15.40 33.47
N SER A 181 -8.51 -14.12 33.07
CA SER A 181 -9.07 -13.02 33.85
C SER A 181 -9.28 -11.81 32.93
N ILE A 182 -10.44 -11.15 33.03
CA ILE A 182 -10.75 -9.89 32.35
C ILE A 182 -10.66 -8.76 33.37
N THR A 183 -9.96 -7.68 33.03
CA THR A 183 -9.90 -6.46 33.85
C THR A 183 -10.65 -5.31 33.16
N HIS A 184 -11.21 -4.39 33.93
CA HIS A 184 -12.02 -3.29 33.40
C HIS A 184 -11.37 -1.94 33.69
N TRP A 185 -11.42 -1.05 32.72
CA TRP A 185 -10.77 0.25 32.77
C TRP A 185 -11.71 1.32 32.22
N LEU A 186 -11.73 2.48 32.86
CA LEU A 186 -12.47 3.64 32.39
C LEU A 186 -11.53 4.61 31.69
N MET A 187 -11.80 4.89 30.42
CA MET A 187 -11.09 5.88 29.65
C MET A 187 -11.91 7.16 29.53
N VAL A 188 -11.25 8.31 29.75
CA VAL A 188 -11.87 9.62 29.74
C VAL A 188 -11.06 10.61 28.92
N ALA A 189 -11.74 11.36 28.06
CA ALA A 189 -11.15 12.45 27.29
C ALA A 189 -11.60 13.82 27.83
N HIS A 190 -10.68 14.79 27.83
CA HIS A 190 -10.89 16.14 28.32
C HIS A 190 -10.89 17.16 27.17
N ASP A 191 -11.59 18.27 27.36
CA ASP A 191 -11.67 19.39 26.41
C ASP A 191 -10.32 20.07 26.11
N ASN A 192 -9.37 19.99 27.05
CA ASN A 192 -8.01 20.49 26.91
C ASN A 192 -7.06 19.55 26.14
N GLY A 193 -7.57 18.43 25.62
CA GLY A 193 -6.76 17.48 24.85
C GLY A 193 -6.04 16.42 25.67
N ARG A 194 -6.33 16.28 26.97
CA ARG A 194 -5.82 15.19 27.81
C ARG A 194 -6.67 13.92 27.69
N LEU A 195 -6.04 12.77 27.82
CA LEU A 195 -6.70 11.49 28.04
C LEU A 195 -6.28 10.93 29.39
N SER A 196 -7.19 10.30 30.14
CA SER A 196 -6.84 9.56 31.35
C SER A 196 -7.54 8.20 31.42
N ILE A 197 -6.84 7.25 32.01
CA ILE A 197 -7.31 5.88 32.25
C ILE A 197 -7.43 5.70 33.77
N HIS A 198 -8.57 5.20 34.20
CA HIS A 198 -8.88 4.95 35.60
C HIS A 198 -9.20 3.47 35.82
N SER A 199 -8.82 2.93 36.97
CA SER A 199 -9.19 1.56 37.36
C SER A 199 -10.69 1.45 37.62
N LEU A 200 -11.30 0.29 37.30
CA LEU A 200 -12.66 -0.02 37.73
C LEU A 200 -12.62 -1.23 38.69
N PRO A 201 -13.36 -1.20 39.82
CA PRO A 201 -14.36 -0.18 40.21
C PRO A 201 -13.79 1.01 41.01
N ASP A 202 -12.52 1.00 41.42
CA ASP A 202 -11.99 1.95 42.41
C ASP A 202 -11.84 3.40 41.89
N MET A 203 -11.83 3.59 40.57
CA MET A 203 -11.74 4.89 39.90
C MET A 203 -10.46 5.66 40.27
N GLU A 204 -9.35 4.94 40.45
CA GLU A 204 -8.02 5.53 40.64
C GLU A 204 -7.39 5.87 39.30
N LEU A 205 -6.70 7.01 39.22
CA LEU A 205 -5.92 7.37 38.04
C LEU A 205 -4.71 6.43 37.92
N VAL A 206 -4.63 5.70 36.80
CA VAL A 206 -3.54 4.72 36.56
C VAL A 206 -2.69 5.03 35.33
N TYR A 207 -3.12 5.97 34.49
CA TYR A 207 -2.38 6.44 33.32
C TYR A 207 -2.96 7.76 32.83
N GLN A 208 -2.10 8.71 32.45
CA GLN A 208 -2.51 10.02 31.93
C GLN A 208 -1.67 10.42 30.72
N ILE A 209 -2.34 10.91 29.68
CA ILE A 209 -1.71 11.43 28.46
C ILE A 209 -1.97 12.93 28.39
N GLY A 210 -0.90 13.73 28.43
CA GLY A 210 -0.97 15.19 28.46
C GLY A 210 -1.39 15.83 27.13
N ARG A 211 -0.54 15.73 26.10
CA ARG A 211 -0.69 16.47 24.83
C ARG A 211 -1.20 15.59 23.69
N PHE A 212 -2.29 14.87 23.91
CA PHE A 212 -2.78 13.91 22.92
C PHE A 212 -3.17 14.57 21.59
N SER A 213 -3.73 15.79 21.64
CA SER A 213 -4.18 16.52 20.44
C SER A 213 -3.05 16.93 19.49
N ASN A 214 -1.80 16.89 19.95
CA ASN A 214 -0.63 17.07 19.08
C ASN A 214 -0.32 15.82 18.23
N VAL A 215 -0.99 14.71 18.51
CA VAL A 215 -0.87 13.45 17.77
C VAL A 215 0.59 12.95 17.69
N PRO A 216 1.30 12.84 18.83
CA PRO A 216 2.70 12.44 18.86
C PRO A 216 2.90 10.99 18.39
N GLU A 217 4.12 10.60 18.05
CA GLU A 217 4.42 9.24 17.59
C GLU A 217 4.30 8.18 18.71
N LEU A 218 4.63 8.57 19.93
CA LEU A 218 4.64 7.73 21.13
C LEU A 218 3.86 8.42 22.25
N LEU A 219 2.92 7.71 22.87
CA LEU A 219 2.21 8.15 24.07
C LEU A 219 2.76 7.39 25.27
N MET A 220 3.32 8.15 26.20
CA MET A 220 3.78 7.68 27.50
C MET A 220 2.96 8.33 28.60
N ASP A 221 3.03 7.74 29.79
CA ASP A 221 2.38 8.27 30.97
C ASP A 221 2.97 9.63 31.36
N MET A 222 2.10 10.53 31.78
CA MET A 222 2.47 11.87 32.17
C MET A 222 3.07 11.85 33.57
N THR A 223 4.33 12.25 33.66
CA THR A 223 4.99 12.33 34.97
C THR A 223 4.46 13.50 35.80
N THR A 224 4.52 13.38 37.13
CA THR A 224 4.14 14.46 38.05
C THR A 224 4.94 15.76 37.78
N ASP A 225 6.21 15.62 37.41
CA ASP A 225 7.10 16.73 37.07
C ASP A 225 6.67 17.44 35.78
N GLU A 226 6.24 16.68 34.77
CA GLU A 226 5.70 17.24 33.53
C GLU A 226 4.37 17.96 33.76
N GLU A 227 3.53 17.43 34.65
CA GLU A 227 2.28 18.07 35.03
C GLU A 227 2.52 19.40 35.73
N GLU A 228 3.47 19.46 36.67
CA GLU A 228 3.87 20.71 37.30
C GLU A 228 4.46 21.71 36.30
N LYS A 229 5.31 21.25 35.37
CA LYS A 229 5.88 22.10 34.32
C LYS A 229 4.80 22.67 33.41
N GLU A 230 3.83 21.86 33.00
CA GLU A 230 2.71 22.31 32.19
C GLU A 230 1.84 23.33 32.93
N ARG A 231 1.56 23.09 34.22
CA ARG A 231 0.82 24.03 35.08
C ARG A 231 1.55 25.36 35.22
N LYS A 232 2.86 25.35 35.45
CA LYS A 232 3.72 26.54 35.51
C LYS A 232 3.75 27.27 34.15
N ALA A 233 3.86 26.54 33.04
CA ALA A 233 3.85 27.11 31.70
C ALA A 233 2.51 27.78 31.36
N LYS A 234 1.37 27.13 31.66
CA LYS A 234 0.04 27.72 31.47
C LYS A 234 -0.16 28.97 32.33
N ALA A 235 0.31 28.98 33.58
CA ALA A 235 0.26 30.16 34.43
C ALA A 235 1.10 31.33 33.86
N GLN A 236 2.28 31.04 33.30
CA GLN A 236 3.12 32.04 32.63
C GLN A 236 2.53 32.54 31.31
N GLN A 237 1.84 31.67 30.57
CA GLN A 237 1.20 32.01 29.30
C GLN A 237 -0.07 32.86 29.51
N ALA A 238 -0.89 32.50 30.50
CA ALA A 238 -2.03 33.31 30.93
C ALA A 238 -1.61 34.71 31.44
N ALA A 239 -0.40 34.83 32.01
CA ALA A 239 0.18 36.13 32.40
C ALA A 239 0.74 36.95 31.21
N LYS A 240 1.04 36.32 30.07
CA LYS A 240 1.50 36.99 28.83
C LYS A 240 0.35 37.38 27.90
N GLU A 241 -0.73 36.60 27.88
CA GLU A 241 -1.93 36.85 27.05
C GLU A 241 -2.72 38.10 27.49
N THR A 242 -2.48 38.63 28.68
CA THR A 242 -3.00 39.95 29.09
C THR A 242 -2.40 41.15 28.33
N ALA A 243 -1.52 40.94 27.35
CA ALA A 243 -0.81 42.03 26.65
C ALA A 243 -0.86 41.98 25.10
N ALA A 244 -1.62 41.08 24.47
CA ALA A 244 -1.74 41.05 23.01
C ALA A 244 -3.17 40.66 22.56
N ASP A 245 -3.88 41.60 21.96
CA ASP A 245 -5.10 41.36 21.15
C ASP A 245 -4.70 40.69 19.81
N GLU A 246 -4.25 39.43 19.84
CA GLU A 246 -4.22 38.60 18.63
C GLU A 246 -5.57 37.88 18.45
N ASP A 247 -6.10 37.95 17.22
CA ASP A 247 -7.42 37.52 16.75
C ASP A 247 -8.14 36.43 17.58
N GLN A 248 -9.32 36.77 18.12
CA GLN A 248 -10.19 35.83 18.84
C GLN A 248 -10.53 34.58 18.00
N LEU A 249 -10.63 34.73 16.67
CA LEU A 249 -10.90 33.65 15.72
C LEU A 249 -9.82 32.57 15.69
N THR A 250 -8.53 32.94 15.69
CA THR A 250 -7.42 31.96 15.69
C THR A 250 -7.32 31.21 17.01
N THR A 251 -7.67 31.87 18.13
CA THR A 251 -7.68 31.25 19.46
C THR A 251 -8.83 30.25 19.62
N GLU A 252 -10.03 30.58 19.13
CA GLU A 252 -11.17 29.65 19.11
C GLU A 252 -10.94 28.46 18.17
N MET A 253 -10.38 28.71 16.99
CA MET A 253 -10.00 27.65 16.06
C MET A 253 -8.95 26.71 16.66
N LYS A 254 -7.98 27.24 17.42
CA LYS A 254 -6.97 26.44 18.11
C LYS A 254 -7.58 25.54 19.18
N LYS A 255 -8.50 26.08 20.00
CA LYS A 255 -9.24 25.30 21.01
C LYS A 255 -10.09 24.19 20.39
N LEU A 256 -10.70 24.43 19.23
CA LEU A 256 -11.47 23.41 18.50
C LEU A 256 -10.58 22.27 17.98
N CYS A 257 -9.38 22.59 17.48
CA CYS A 257 -8.43 21.57 16.99
C CYS A 257 -7.79 20.76 18.12
N GLU A 258 -7.74 21.31 19.34
CA GLU A 258 -7.21 20.66 20.53
C GLU A 258 -8.23 19.75 21.22
N ARG A 259 -9.51 19.83 20.83
CA ARG A 259 -10.58 19.04 21.45
C ARG A 259 -10.56 17.60 20.95
N VAL A 260 -10.45 16.64 21.87
CA VAL A 260 -10.68 15.23 21.56
C VAL A 260 -12.18 14.99 21.49
N MET A 261 -12.65 14.52 20.35
CA MET A 261 -14.06 14.35 20.10
C MET A 261 -14.57 13.04 20.71
N GLU A 262 -14.03 11.92 20.25
CA GLU A 262 -14.38 10.59 20.74
C GLU A 262 -13.07 9.85 21.01
N ALA A 263 -13.00 9.05 22.08
CA ALA A 263 -11.84 8.22 22.36
C ALA A 263 -12.24 6.92 23.04
N GLN A 264 -11.71 5.80 22.55
CA GLN A 264 -11.95 4.48 23.10
C GLN A 264 -10.80 3.51 22.79
N ILE A 265 -10.62 2.51 23.65
CA ILE A 265 -9.72 1.39 23.40
C ILE A 265 -10.56 0.22 22.90
N VAL A 266 -10.14 -0.38 21.80
CA VAL A 266 -10.80 -1.55 21.21
C VAL A 266 -9.83 -2.72 21.18
N GLY A 267 -10.27 -3.88 21.66
CA GLY A 267 -9.51 -5.12 21.57
C GLY A 267 -9.57 -5.67 20.14
N MET A 268 -8.47 -5.59 19.40
CA MET A 268 -8.36 -6.03 18.01
C MET A 268 -7.57 -7.34 17.88
N GLY A 269 -7.65 -7.96 16.71
CA GLY A 269 -6.93 -9.19 16.38
C GLY A 269 -7.56 -10.44 16.97
N ILE A 270 -6.86 -11.56 16.83
CA ILE A 270 -7.30 -12.86 17.35
C ILE A 270 -7.38 -12.79 18.88
N ASN A 271 -8.53 -13.18 19.43
CA ASN A 271 -8.79 -13.15 20.88
C ASN A 271 -8.59 -11.77 21.54
N GLN A 272 -8.73 -10.67 20.78
CA GLN A 272 -8.57 -9.29 21.27
C GLN A 272 -7.18 -9.00 21.85
N SER A 273 -6.15 -9.65 21.33
CA SER A 273 -4.77 -9.58 21.81
C SER A 273 -4.06 -8.26 21.53
N HIS A 274 -4.57 -7.44 20.61
CA HIS A 274 -3.98 -6.16 20.22
C HIS A 274 -4.94 -5.02 20.57
N PRO A 275 -4.87 -4.45 21.79
CA PRO A 275 -5.66 -3.30 22.15
C PRO A 275 -5.19 -2.06 21.37
N VAL A 276 -6.12 -1.41 20.67
CA VAL A 276 -5.86 -0.21 19.87
C VAL A 276 -6.65 0.96 20.46
N LEU A 277 -5.94 2.00 20.86
CA LEU A 277 -6.52 3.30 21.22
C LEU A 277 -6.92 4.02 19.92
N MET A 278 -8.22 4.22 19.73
CA MET A 278 -8.78 5.00 18.63
C MET A 278 -9.39 6.28 19.16
N ALA A 279 -9.05 7.42 18.56
CA ALA A 279 -9.63 8.69 18.92
C ALA A 279 -9.82 9.62 17.73
N ILE A 280 -10.83 10.48 17.82
CA ILE A 280 -11.13 11.50 16.83
C ILE A 280 -10.59 12.82 17.35
N VAL A 281 -9.60 13.37 16.65
CA VAL A 281 -9.02 14.68 16.94
C VAL A 281 -9.21 15.56 15.71
N ASP A 282 -9.86 16.71 15.90
CA ASP A 282 -10.27 17.57 14.78
C ASP A 282 -11.12 16.80 13.75
N GLU A 283 -10.61 16.55 12.55
CA GLU A 283 -11.33 15.86 11.45
C GLU A 283 -10.69 14.53 11.02
N GLN A 284 -9.83 13.96 11.88
CA GLN A 284 -9.10 12.72 11.61
C GLN A 284 -9.31 11.69 12.73
N VAL A 285 -9.38 10.42 12.34
CA VAL A 285 -9.25 9.31 13.29
C VAL A 285 -7.78 8.97 13.44
N VAL A 286 -7.29 8.97 14.68
CA VAL A 286 -5.94 8.60 15.04
C VAL A 286 -5.99 7.28 15.80
N MET A 287 -5.04 6.39 15.49
CA MET A 287 -4.97 5.06 16.08
C MET A 287 -3.59 4.83 16.68
N TYR A 288 -3.55 4.21 17.86
CA TYR A 288 -2.32 3.79 18.51
C TYR A 288 -2.43 2.35 19.01
N GLU A 289 -1.41 1.55 18.73
CA GLU A 289 -1.27 0.21 19.27
C GLU A 289 -0.69 0.27 20.68
N MET A 290 -1.34 -0.41 21.62
CA MET A 290 -0.86 -0.55 22.99
C MET A 290 0.18 -1.66 23.08
N PHE A 291 1.27 -1.41 23.80
CA PHE A 291 2.31 -2.40 24.07
C PHE A 291 2.81 -2.29 25.51
N SER A 292 3.36 -3.39 26.03
CA SER A 292 3.94 -3.44 27.39
C SER A 292 5.17 -2.54 27.46
N HIS A 293 5.22 -1.65 28.44
CA HIS A 293 6.35 -0.74 28.66
C HIS A 293 6.60 -0.53 30.15
N TYR A 294 7.85 -0.43 30.57
CA TYR A 294 8.14 -0.17 31.97
C TYR A 294 7.70 1.25 32.36
N ASN A 295 6.86 1.39 33.39
CA ASN A 295 6.46 2.68 33.93
C ASN A 295 7.16 2.93 35.28
N PRO A 296 7.92 4.02 35.45
CA PRO A 296 8.58 4.34 36.72
C PRO A 296 7.61 4.78 37.83
N GLN A 297 6.38 5.18 37.52
CA GLN A 297 5.39 5.62 38.51
C GLN A 297 4.74 4.41 39.19
N ALA A 298 4.82 4.36 40.52
CA ALA A 298 4.20 3.30 41.30
C ALA A 298 2.67 3.42 41.25
N GLY A 299 1.97 2.30 41.05
CA GLY A 299 0.50 2.28 40.94
C GLY A 299 -0.03 2.64 39.55
N HIS A 300 0.86 2.92 38.58
CA HIS A 300 0.48 3.18 37.20
C HIS A 300 0.69 1.95 36.30
N LEU A 301 0.03 1.97 35.14
CA LEU A 301 0.10 0.88 34.16
C LEU A 301 1.46 0.83 33.48
N GLY A 302 1.99 -0.39 33.33
CA GLY A 302 3.20 -0.71 32.56
C GLY A 302 2.92 -0.82 31.07
N ILE A 303 2.37 0.23 30.47
CA ILE A 303 2.01 0.28 29.04
C ILE A 303 2.54 1.55 28.39
N ALA A 304 2.60 1.53 27.06
CA ALA A 304 2.74 2.71 26.22
C ALA A 304 1.96 2.49 24.92
N PHE A 305 1.78 3.56 24.15
CA PHE A 305 1.08 3.47 22.87
C PHE A 305 1.94 4.01 21.73
N ARG A 306 2.06 3.24 20.65
CA ARG A 306 2.76 3.64 19.43
C ARG A 306 1.74 3.97 18.35
N LYS A 307 1.92 5.11 17.68
CA LYS A 307 1.04 5.55 16.60
C LYS A 307 1.07 4.56 15.45
N LEU A 308 -0.10 4.21 14.94
CA LEU A 308 -0.23 3.39 13.75
C LEU A 308 -0.27 4.28 12.51
N PRO A 309 0.39 3.90 11.39
CA PRO A 309 0.50 4.72 10.19
C PRO A 309 -0.79 4.65 9.35
N HIS A 310 -1.93 4.95 9.96
CA HIS A 310 -3.22 5.07 9.27
C HIS A 310 -3.74 6.48 9.41
N PHE A 311 -4.30 7.00 8.32
CA PHE A 311 -4.90 8.33 8.29
C PHE A 311 -6.28 8.21 7.67
N ILE A 312 -7.30 8.31 8.52
CA ILE A 312 -8.71 8.29 8.10
C ILE A 312 -9.25 9.70 8.28
N CYS A 313 -9.62 10.31 7.16
CA CYS A 313 -10.15 11.65 7.12
C CYS A 313 -11.68 11.59 7.07
N LEU A 314 -12.35 12.25 8.01
CA LEU A 314 -13.81 12.17 8.16
C LEU A 314 -14.57 13.12 7.21
N ARG A 315 -13.87 13.93 6.42
CA ARG A 315 -14.44 14.82 5.41
C ARG A 315 -14.42 14.20 4.02
N THR A 316 -15.37 14.59 3.17
CA THR A 316 -15.37 14.36 1.71
C THR A 316 -14.99 15.62 0.93
N SER A 317 -15.27 16.81 1.45
CA SER A 317 -14.91 18.08 0.79
C SER A 317 -13.47 18.52 1.10
N SER A 318 -13.00 19.48 0.30
CA SER A 318 -11.85 20.32 0.66
C SER A 318 -12.10 20.98 2.01
N HIS A 319 -11.05 21.18 2.81
CA HIS A 319 -11.17 21.83 4.12
C HIS A 319 -11.68 23.26 4.02
N LEU A 320 -11.36 23.98 2.93
CA LEU A 320 -11.89 25.31 2.67
C LEU A 320 -12.91 25.26 1.53
N ASN A 321 -14.06 25.92 1.73
CA ASN A 321 -15.05 26.13 0.68
C ASN A 321 -14.60 27.22 -0.31
N SER A 322 -15.36 27.45 -1.38
CA SER A 322 -15.06 28.46 -2.41
C SER A 322 -14.98 29.89 -1.88
N GLU A 323 -15.53 30.16 -0.69
CA GLU A 323 -15.45 31.45 0.01
C GLU A 323 -14.26 31.55 0.99
N GLY A 324 -13.41 30.51 1.07
CA GLY A 324 -12.27 30.46 1.98
C GLY A 324 -12.64 30.25 3.46
N LYS A 325 -13.89 29.88 3.76
CA LYS A 325 -14.33 29.47 5.10
C LYS A 325 -14.13 27.97 5.28
N ARG A 326 -13.95 27.52 6.54
CA ARG A 326 -13.93 26.08 6.88
C ARG A 326 -15.20 25.42 6.34
N ALA A 327 -15.03 24.40 5.52
CA ALA A 327 -16.14 23.56 5.07
C ALA A 327 -16.83 22.96 6.32
N PRO A 328 -18.16 22.84 6.33
CA PRO A 328 -18.86 22.29 7.48
C PRO A 328 -18.29 20.89 7.78
N PHE A 329 -17.80 20.71 9.00
CA PHE A 329 -17.37 19.41 9.50
C PHE A 329 -18.63 18.60 9.80
N GLU A 330 -18.90 17.57 8.99
CA GLU A 330 -20.06 16.68 9.08
C GLU A 330 -19.93 15.69 10.26
N MET A 331 -19.63 16.16 11.47
CA MET A 331 -20.35 15.62 12.63
C MET A 331 -21.52 16.56 12.84
N GLU A 332 -22.61 16.32 12.10
CA GLU A 332 -23.86 17.05 12.33
C GLU A 332 -24.27 16.85 13.78
N VAL A 333 -24.05 17.89 14.57
CA VAL A 333 -24.72 18.11 15.84
C VAL A 333 -26.15 18.53 15.49
N GLU A 334 -26.91 17.63 14.89
CA GLU A 334 -28.31 17.86 14.61
C GLU A 334 -29.03 17.96 15.97
N ASN A 335 -29.47 19.16 16.34
CA ASN A 335 -30.13 19.45 17.62
C ASN A 335 -29.33 19.11 18.89
N GLY A 336 -28.00 19.21 18.86
CA GLY A 336 -27.18 18.94 20.06
C GLY A 336 -26.86 17.46 20.31
N LYS A 337 -27.32 16.55 19.44
CA LYS A 337 -27.04 15.11 19.55
C LYS A 337 -25.71 14.78 18.88
N ARG A 338 -24.96 13.89 19.51
CA ARG A 338 -23.69 13.39 19.01
C ARG A 338 -23.87 11.92 18.62
N TYR A 339 -23.49 11.58 17.39
CA TYR A 339 -23.46 10.20 16.96
C TYR A 339 -22.06 9.63 17.21
N THR A 340 -22.00 8.43 17.81
CA THR A 340 -20.78 7.63 17.87
C THR A 340 -20.33 7.34 16.45
N LEU A 341 -19.04 7.54 16.14
CA LEU A 341 -18.49 7.24 14.82
C LEU A 341 -17.62 5.99 14.81
N ILE A 342 -17.05 5.59 15.95
CA ILE A 342 -16.22 4.40 16.05
C ILE A 342 -17.12 3.26 16.56
N HIS A 343 -17.49 2.34 15.66
CA HIS A 343 -18.37 1.21 15.95
C HIS A 343 -17.58 -0.10 15.99
N PRO A 344 -17.08 -0.54 17.16
CA PRO A 344 -16.51 -1.86 17.29
C PRO A 344 -17.58 -2.93 17.05
N PHE A 345 -17.17 -4.05 16.45
CA PHE A 345 -18.03 -5.20 16.24
C PHE A 345 -17.27 -6.50 16.42
N GLU A 346 -18.03 -7.53 16.75
CA GLU A 346 -17.54 -8.91 16.85
C GLU A 346 -18.31 -9.80 15.87
N ARG A 347 -17.58 -10.72 15.23
CA ARG A 347 -18.07 -11.83 14.40
C ARG A 347 -19.01 -11.39 13.27
N ILE A 348 -18.45 -10.69 12.29
CA ILE A 348 -19.13 -10.37 11.02
C ILE A 348 -18.44 -11.13 9.88
N SER A 349 -19.14 -12.10 9.30
CA SER A 349 -18.66 -12.99 8.26
C SER A 349 -17.32 -13.65 8.66
N SER A 350 -16.24 -13.46 7.89
CA SER A 350 -14.89 -13.97 8.18
C SER A 350 -14.11 -13.13 9.21
N ILE A 351 -14.60 -11.95 9.59
CA ILE A 351 -13.90 -11.02 10.48
C ILE A 351 -14.34 -11.27 11.93
N ASN A 352 -13.38 -11.65 12.77
CA ASN A 352 -13.64 -11.93 14.19
C ASN A 352 -13.85 -10.65 15.01
N ASN A 353 -12.93 -9.69 14.92
CA ASN A 353 -12.99 -8.41 15.61
C ASN A 353 -12.63 -7.31 14.62
N GLY A 354 -13.45 -6.27 14.55
CA GLY A 354 -13.21 -5.15 13.66
C GLY A 354 -13.88 -3.89 14.16
N VAL A 355 -13.58 -2.77 13.49
CA VAL A 355 -14.21 -1.48 13.79
C VAL A 355 -14.73 -0.90 12.49
N MET A 356 -15.99 -0.49 12.48
CA MET A 356 -16.51 0.37 11.42
C MET A 356 -16.39 1.83 11.88
N ILE A 357 -15.67 2.63 11.12
CA ILE A 357 -15.62 4.08 11.32
C ILE A 357 -16.65 4.71 10.39
N GLY A 358 -17.65 5.39 10.96
CA GLY A 358 -18.64 6.15 10.20
C GLY A 358 -18.11 7.50 9.70
N GLY A 359 -19.02 8.34 9.22
CA GLY A 359 -18.71 9.66 8.67
C GLY A 359 -18.75 9.68 7.15
N ALA A 360 -18.22 10.74 6.53
CA ALA A 360 -18.38 10.97 5.10
C ALA A 360 -17.58 9.97 4.22
N VAL A 361 -16.51 9.38 4.76
CA VAL A 361 -15.75 8.27 4.15
C VAL A 361 -15.72 7.09 5.13
N PRO A 362 -16.79 6.31 5.19
CA PRO A 362 -16.91 5.15 6.06
C PRO A 362 -15.75 4.18 5.81
N THR A 363 -15.12 3.71 6.88
CA THR A 363 -13.91 2.89 6.77
C THR A 363 -14.00 1.70 7.71
N LEU A 364 -13.95 0.50 7.14
CA LEU A 364 -13.79 -0.75 7.87
C LEU A 364 -12.32 -0.91 8.27
N VAL A 365 -12.07 -1.07 9.56
CA VAL A 365 -10.76 -1.34 10.14
C VAL A 365 -10.74 -2.78 10.63
N VAL A 366 -9.76 -3.54 10.16
CA VAL A 366 -9.51 -4.92 10.59
C VAL A 366 -8.08 -5.07 11.05
N TYR A 367 -7.83 -6.03 11.93
CA TYR A 367 -6.48 -6.35 12.37
C TYR A 367 -6.20 -7.80 12.02
N GLY A 368 -5.34 -8.00 11.03
CA GLY A 368 -5.08 -9.32 10.47
C GLY A 368 -4.30 -10.23 11.42
N ALA A 369 -4.41 -11.54 11.20
CA ALA A 369 -3.70 -12.56 11.97
C ALA A 369 -2.16 -12.43 11.92
N TRP A 370 -1.63 -11.77 10.89
CA TRP A 370 -0.20 -11.60 10.65
C TRP A 370 0.39 -10.29 11.25
N GLY A 371 -0.34 -9.59 12.12
CA GLY A 371 0.19 -8.44 12.86
C GLY A 371 0.11 -7.09 12.14
N GLY A 372 -0.88 -6.91 11.26
CA GLY A 372 -1.07 -5.67 10.51
C GLY A 372 -2.52 -5.19 10.53
N MET A 373 -2.71 -3.91 10.87
CA MET A 373 -4.01 -3.26 10.74
C MET A 373 -4.25 -2.88 9.28
N GLN A 374 -5.45 -3.15 8.77
CA GLN A 374 -5.88 -2.78 7.42
C GLN A 374 -7.12 -1.91 7.47
N THR A 375 -7.24 -1.01 6.50
CA THR A 375 -8.35 -0.05 6.41
C THR A 375 -8.97 -0.10 5.02
N HIS A 376 -10.26 -0.41 4.95
CA HIS A 376 -11.02 -0.58 3.72
C HIS A 376 -12.15 0.44 3.66
N GLN A 377 -12.14 1.31 2.66
CA GLN A 377 -13.22 2.29 2.49
C GLN A 377 -14.51 1.61 2.00
N MET A 378 -15.65 2.07 2.52
CA MET A 378 -16.99 1.55 2.20
C MET A 378 -17.97 2.69 1.92
N THR A 379 -19.06 2.40 1.21
CA THR A 379 -20.09 3.37 0.81
C THR A 379 -21.39 3.20 1.62
N ILE A 380 -21.31 3.40 2.94
CA ILE A 380 -22.41 3.15 3.91
C ILE A 380 -22.59 4.31 4.90
N ASP A 381 -23.80 4.73 5.26
CA ASP A 381 -23.98 5.85 6.21
C ASP A 381 -24.01 5.43 7.68
N ALA A 382 -24.70 4.34 7.96
CA ALA A 382 -24.89 3.80 9.29
C ALA A 382 -24.63 2.30 9.26
N PHE A 383 -24.16 1.75 10.38
CA PHE A 383 -23.74 0.36 10.48
C PHE A 383 -24.09 -0.23 11.84
N THR A 384 -24.59 -1.46 11.85
CA THR A 384 -24.74 -2.26 13.07
C THR A 384 -24.60 -3.75 12.77
N PRO A 385 -23.94 -4.53 13.65
CA PRO A 385 -23.89 -5.99 13.51
C PRO A 385 -25.30 -6.60 13.57
N PHE A 386 -25.53 -7.65 12.79
CA PHE A 386 -26.84 -8.30 12.73
C PHE A 386 -26.71 -9.79 12.46
N ASN A 387 -27.20 -10.59 13.41
CA ASN A 387 -27.17 -12.05 13.30
C ASN A 387 -28.59 -12.61 13.36
N ASN A 388 -29.02 -13.28 12.30
CA ASN A 388 -30.33 -13.91 12.19
C ASN A 388 -30.20 -15.26 11.47
N GLU A 389 -31.19 -16.15 11.59
CA GLU A 389 -31.21 -17.45 10.91
C GLU A 389 -31.03 -17.33 9.38
N ASN A 390 -31.58 -16.26 8.78
CA ASN A 390 -31.43 -15.99 7.35
C ASN A 390 -30.07 -15.39 6.97
N VAL A 391 -29.41 -14.69 7.90
CA VAL A 391 -28.15 -13.98 7.68
C VAL A 391 -27.27 -14.16 8.93
N LEU A 392 -26.57 -15.29 8.96
CA LEU A 392 -25.63 -15.59 10.03
C LEU A 392 -24.43 -14.65 9.94
N HIS A 393 -24.06 -14.04 11.07
CA HIS A 393 -22.90 -13.14 11.19
C HIS A 393 -22.91 -12.00 10.15
N GLY A 394 -24.08 -11.43 9.88
CA GLY A 394 -24.23 -10.30 8.96
C GLY A 394 -24.13 -8.94 9.64
N PHE A 395 -24.56 -7.93 8.90
CA PHE A 395 -24.71 -6.57 9.38
C PHE A 395 -25.86 -5.87 8.66
N VAL A 396 -26.35 -4.81 9.28
CA VAL A 396 -27.34 -3.91 8.72
C VAL A 396 -26.68 -2.57 8.49
N TYR A 397 -26.93 -1.99 7.32
CA TYR A 397 -26.41 -0.68 6.97
C TYR A 397 -27.42 0.18 6.22
N MET A 398 -27.19 1.49 6.22
CA MET A 398 -27.98 2.44 5.43
C MET A 398 -27.15 2.93 4.24
N THR A 399 -27.73 3.02 3.04
CA THR A 399 -27.00 3.48 1.85
C THR A 399 -26.88 5.00 1.79
N GLN A 400 -25.71 5.52 1.43
CA GLN A 400 -25.44 6.96 1.37
C GLN A 400 -26.32 7.78 0.40
N GLN A 401 -26.63 7.23 -0.77
CA GLN A 401 -27.35 7.99 -1.80
C GLN A 401 -28.86 7.92 -1.70
N LYS A 402 -29.40 6.80 -1.21
CA LYS A 402 -30.84 6.50 -1.24
C LYS A 402 -31.47 6.38 0.15
N SER A 403 -30.65 6.42 1.20
CA SER A 403 -31.06 6.19 2.59
C SER A 403 -31.89 4.90 2.78
N GLU A 404 -31.60 3.86 1.98
CA GLU A 404 -32.23 2.54 2.07
C GLU A 404 -31.56 1.71 3.17
N LEU A 405 -32.35 1.07 4.03
CA LEU A 405 -31.87 0.07 4.98
C LEU A 405 -31.62 -1.25 4.26
N ARG A 406 -30.43 -1.82 4.40
CA ARG A 406 -30.03 -3.08 3.78
C ARG A 406 -29.46 -4.04 4.82
N ILE A 407 -29.89 -5.29 4.72
CA ILE A 407 -29.31 -6.42 5.47
C ILE A 407 -28.31 -7.09 4.54
N ALA A 408 -27.05 -7.22 4.96
CA ALA A 408 -25.99 -7.79 4.14
C ALA A 408 -25.04 -8.68 4.93
N ARG A 409 -24.22 -9.42 4.20
CA ARG A 409 -23.06 -10.15 4.70
C ARG A 409 -21.86 -9.84 3.82
N MET A 410 -20.68 -9.78 4.42
CA MET A 410 -19.43 -9.73 3.65
C MET A 410 -19.26 -11.07 2.91
N HIS A 411 -18.66 -11.03 1.72
CA HIS A 411 -18.48 -12.23 0.91
C HIS A 411 -17.45 -13.16 1.59
N PRO A 412 -17.81 -14.41 1.94
CA PRO A 412 -16.95 -15.26 2.77
C PRO A 412 -15.64 -15.65 2.08
N ASP A 413 -15.64 -15.77 0.75
CA ASP A 413 -14.44 -16.16 -0.01
C ASP A 413 -13.37 -15.06 -0.13
N PHE A 414 -13.63 -13.84 0.37
CA PHE A 414 -12.64 -12.77 0.36
C PHE A 414 -11.90 -12.72 1.69
N ASP A 415 -10.59 -12.61 1.60
CA ASP A 415 -9.72 -12.27 2.72
C ASP A 415 -9.67 -10.75 2.85
N TYR A 416 -10.33 -10.25 3.90
CA TYR A 416 -10.36 -8.84 4.25
C TYR A 416 -9.16 -8.42 5.10
N GLU A 417 -8.35 -9.34 5.61
CA GLU A 417 -7.17 -9.05 6.44
C GLU A 417 -5.95 -8.63 5.61
N MET A 418 -6.05 -8.70 4.28
CA MET A 418 -5.04 -8.25 3.33
C MET A 418 -5.15 -6.73 3.04
N PRO A 419 -4.07 -6.06 2.59
CA PRO A 419 -4.10 -4.61 2.29
C PRO A 419 -5.18 -4.20 1.29
N TYR A 420 -5.51 -5.10 0.37
CA TYR A 420 -6.70 -5.02 -0.47
C TYR A 420 -7.53 -6.27 -0.23
N PRO A 421 -8.87 -6.17 -0.12
CA PRO A 421 -9.72 -7.35 -0.03
C PRO A 421 -9.50 -8.25 -1.24
N MET A 422 -8.98 -9.44 -1.01
CA MET A 422 -8.54 -10.32 -2.09
C MET A 422 -9.14 -11.69 -1.99
N LYS A 423 -9.38 -12.29 -3.15
CA LYS A 423 -9.83 -13.67 -3.27
C LYS A 423 -8.78 -14.45 -4.04
N LYS A 424 -8.13 -15.39 -3.35
CA LYS A 424 -7.14 -16.24 -3.98
C LYS A 424 -7.84 -17.37 -4.74
N ILE A 425 -7.65 -17.39 -6.06
CA ILE A 425 -8.16 -18.46 -6.93
C ILE A 425 -7.02 -19.45 -7.19
N GLU A 426 -7.12 -20.64 -6.64
CA GLU A 426 -6.12 -21.69 -6.82
C GLU A 426 -6.36 -22.43 -8.15
N VAL A 427 -5.52 -22.13 -9.15
CA VAL A 427 -5.59 -22.78 -10.47
C VAL A 427 -4.68 -24.04 -10.53
N GLY A 428 -3.64 -24.09 -9.69
CA GLY A 428 -2.67 -25.20 -9.68
C GLY A 428 -1.78 -25.27 -10.93
N ARG A 429 -1.73 -24.20 -11.73
CA ARG A 429 -0.90 -24.04 -12.93
C ARG A 429 -0.25 -22.65 -12.90
N THR A 430 0.87 -22.49 -13.60
CA THR A 430 1.48 -21.15 -13.75
C THR A 430 0.62 -20.33 -14.69
N ILE A 431 0.16 -19.17 -14.23
CA ILE A 431 -0.63 -18.23 -15.02
C ILE A 431 0.33 -17.23 -15.66
N HIS A 432 0.29 -17.14 -16.99
CA HIS A 432 1.16 -16.25 -17.76
C HIS A 432 0.45 -14.94 -18.14
N ASN A 433 -0.83 -15.03 -18.48
CA ASN A 433 -1.60 -13.87 -18.96
C ASN A 433 -3.07 -14.01 -18.56
N VAL A 434 -3.68 -12.88 -18.20
CA VAL A 434 -5.10 -12.81 -17.82
C VAL A 434 -5.72 -11.61 -18.52
N ARG A 435 -6.81 -11.84 -19.25
CA ARG A 435 -7.54 -10.79 -19.97
C ARG A 435 -9.03 -10.87 -19.68
N TYR A 436 -9.61 -9.73 -19.32
CA TYR A 436 -11.05 -9.60 -19.14
C TYR A 436 -11.70 -9.19 -20.46
N LEU A 437 -12.66 -9.98 -20.93
CA LEU A 437 -13.43 -9.69 -22.15
C LEU A 437 -14.73 -8.99 -21.78
N MET A 438 -14.80 -7.67 -22.01
CA MET A 438 -15.95 -6.85 -21.61
C MET A 438 -17.27 -7.31 -22.26
N ASN A 439 -17.23 -7.78 -23.52
CA ASN A 439 -18.43 -8.16 -24.26
C ASN A 439 -19.03 -9.49 -23.79
N SER A 440 -18.25 -10.35 -23.15
CA SER A 440 -18.67 -11.69 -22.76
C SER A 440 -18.73 -11.89 -21.24
N ASP A 441 -18.21 -10.94 -20.46
CA ASP A 441 -18.08 -10.96 -19.00
C ASP A 441 -17.35 -12.23 -18.50
N VAL A 442 -16.20 -12.51 -19.13
CA VAL A 442 -15.35 -13.65 -18.80
C VAL A 442 -13.88 -13.27 -18.79
N TYR A 443 -13.08 -14.04 -18.03
CA TYR A 443 -11.63 -13.97 -18.08
C TYR A 443 -11.07 -15.06 -18.99
N VAL A 444 -10.16 -14.68 -19.87
CA VAL A 444 -9.30 -15.60 -20.60
C VAL A 444 -7.98 -15.70 -19.85
N VAL A 445 -7.55 -16.94 -19.60
CA VAL A 445 -6.38 -17.25 -18.79
C VAL A 445 -5.44 -18.14 -19.60
N VAL A 446 -4.22 -17.65 -19.82
CA VAL A 446 -3.14 -18.45 -20.39
C VAL A 446 -2.40 -19.10 -19.25
N SER A 447 -2.35 -20.43 -19.24
CA SER A 447 -1.66 -21.19 -18.19
C SER A 447 -0.72 -22.24 -18.79
N SER A 448 0.30 -22.63 -18.02
CA SER A 448 1.16 -23.76 -18.39
C SER A 448 1.41 -24.70 -17.22
N ILE A 449 1.73 -25.94 -17.57
CA ILE A 449 2.22 -26.97 -16.65
C ILE A 449 3.60 -27.38 -17.16
N PRO A 450 4.66 -27.33 -16.33
CA PRO A 450 5.96 -27.85 -16.74
C PRO A 450 5.86 -29.36 -16.96
N LYS A 451 6.22 -29.82 -18.17
CA LYS A 451 6.30 -31.24 -18.52
C LYS A 451 7.77 -31.60 -18.77
N PRO A 452 8.32 -32.65 -18.14
CA PRO A 452 9.63 -33.16 -18.55
C PRO A 452 9.52 -33.68 -19.98
N SER A 453 10.43 -33.25 -20.84
CA SER A 453 10.53 -33.73 -22.22
C SER A 453 11.94 -34.20 -22.47
N ASN A 454 12.07 -35.40 -23.05
CA ASN A 454 13.34 -35.94 -23.50
C ASN A 454 13.51 -35.81 -25.03
N LYS A 455 12.66 -34.99 -25.65
CA LYS A 455 12.66 -34.74 -27.08
C LYS A 455 13.64 -33.63 -27.38
N ILE A 456 14.61 -33.91 -28.22
CA ILE A 456 15.51 -32.92 -28.80
C ILE A 456 15.20 -32.86 -30.28
N TRP A 457 15.08 -31.64 -30.81
CA TRP A 457 14.82 -31.43 -32.23
C TRP A 457 16.14 -31.06 -32.91
N VAL A 458 16.49 -31.85 -33.93
CA VAL A 458 17.72 -31.66 -34.70
C VAL A 458 17.35 -31.44 -36.16
N VAL A 459 18.12 -30.60 -36.86
CA VAL A 459 17.96 -30.42 -38.31
C VAL A 459 18.88 -31.42 -39.01
N MET A 460 18.29 -32.41 -39.67
CA MET A 460 19.01 -33.40 -40.48
C MET A 460 18.53 -33.29 -41.93
N ASN A 461 19.45 -32.94 -42.85
CA ASN A 461 19.15 -32.75 -44.28
C ASN A 461 18.01 -31.73 -44.55
N ASP A 462 18.04 -30.58 -43.86
CA ASP A 462 17.01 -29.51 -43.92
C ASP A 462 15.62 -29.89 -43.37
N ASP A 463 15.42 -31.14 -42.93
CA ASP A 463 14.19 -31.60 -42.28
C ASP A 463 14.34 -31.65 -40.75
N LYS A 464 13.25 -31.31 -40.05
CA LYS A 464 13.17 -31.37 -38.58
C LYS A 464 13.00 -32.83 -38.16
N GLN A 465 13.94 -33.38 -37.39
CA GLN A 465 13.87 -34.73 -36.84
C GLN A 465 13.84 -34.71 -35.31
N GLU A 466 13.02 -35.58 -34.73
CA GLU A 466 12.86 -35.77 -33.29
C GLU A 466 13.81 -36.87 -32.80
N GLU A 467 14.74 -36.55 -31.91
CA GLU A 467 15.58 -37.51 -31.19
C GLU A 467 15.07 -37.67 -29.75
N ILE A 468 14.67 -38.89 -29.39
CA ILE A 468 14.14 -39.23 -28.06
C ILE A 468 15.25 -39.88 -27.24
N HIS A 469 15.60 -39.27 -26.10
CA HIS A 469 16.54 -39.85 -25.14
C HIS A 469 15.78 -40.51 -23.97
N GLU A 470 16.09 -41.75 -23.61
CA GLU A 470 15.34 -42.46 -22.55
C GLU A 470 15.80 -42.06 -21.13
N LYS A 471 14.83 -41.69 -20.28
CA LYS A 471 14.85 -41.90 -18.81
C LYS A 471 13.47 -41.69 -18.18
N ASP A 472 13.27 -42.42 -17.09
CA ASP A 472 12.00 -42.85 -16.48
C ASP A 472 11.05 -41.74 -15.95
N GLU A 473 9.78 -42.13 -15.94
CA GLU A 473 8.54 -41.40 -15.65
C GLU A 473 8.35 -40.97 -14.17
N ASN A 474 7.45 -40.00 -13.92
CA ASN A 474 6.31 -40.09 -12.99
C ASN A 474 5.42 -38.80 -12.94
N PHE A 475 4.12 -39.01 -12.64
CA PHE A 475 2.91 -38.13 -12.75
C PHE A 475 2.69 -37.18 -11.52
N LEU A 476 1.77 -36.18 -11.41
CA LEU A 476 0.26 -36.21 -11.32
C LEU A 476 -0.40 -34.78 -11.06
N PHE A 477 -1.75 -34.70 -10.92
CA PHE A 477 -2.78 -33.64 -11.19
C PHE A 477 -3.19 -32.57 -10.09
N SER A 478 -4.23 -31.72 -10.38
CA SER A 478 -4.87 -30.68 -9.52
C SER A 478 -6.45 -30.62 -9.60
N PRO A 479 -7.19 -30.10 -8.56
CA PRO A 479 -8.64 -30.30 -8.28
C PRO A 479 -9.54 -29.02 -8.35
N GLN A 480 -10.87 -29.18 -8.46
CA GLN A 480 -11.83 -28.11 -8.81
C GLN A 480 -12.71 -27.57 -7.65
N ASP A 481 -12.78 -26.25 -7.47
CA ASP A 481 -14.02 -25.47 -7.65
C ASP A 481 -13.79 -23.93 -7.77
N TRP A 482 -13.17 -23.58 -8.91
CA TRP A 482 -13.13 -22.30 -9.65
C TRP A 482 -13.08 -22.68 -11.13
N LYS A 483 -14.12 -23.39 -11.56
CA LYS A 483 -14.07 -24.29 -12.71
C LYS A 483 -13.97 -23.49 -14.00
N ALA A 484 -13.00 -23.84 -14.84
CA ALA A 484 -12.95 -23.42 -16.23
C ALA A 484 -14.30 -23.70 -16.90
N VAL A 485 -14.70 -22.86 -17.85
CA VAL A 485 -15.86 -23.16 -18.68
C VAL A 485 -15.59 -24.50 -19.37
N PRO A 486 -16.43 -25.52 -19.16
CA PRO A 486 -16.19 -26.84 -19.71
C PRO A 486 -16.13 -26.79 -21.24
N ASN A 487 -15.23 -27.58 -21.84
CA ASN A 487 -15.09 -27.73 -23.30
C ASN A 487 -14.68 -26.44 -24.06
N THR A 488 -14.08 -25.46 -23.39
CA THR A 488 -13.56 -24.22 -24.02
C THR A 488 -12.04 -24.08 -23.99
N GLU A 489 -11.32 -25.14 -23.61
CA GLU A 489 -9.85 -25.13 -23.59
C GLU A 489 -9.29 -25.27 -25.01
N ILE A 490 -8.32 -24.42 -25.36
CA ILE A 490 -7.48 -24.59 -26.55
C ILE A 490 -6.16 -25.19 -26.07
N GLU A 491 -5.90 -26.43 -26.45
CA GLU A 491 -4.61 -27.08 -26.23
C GLU A 491 -3.64 -26.73 -27.37
N PHE A 492 -2.41 -26.35 -26.99
CA PHE A 492 -1.34 -26.01 -27.92
C PHE A 492 -0.43 -27.22 -28.17
N GLU A 493 0.29 -27.19 -29.29
CA GLU A 493 1.20 -28.29 -29.67
C GLU A 493 2.39 -28.42 -28.70
N ASP A 494 3.07 -29.57 -28.77
CA ASP A 494 4.32 -29.76 -28.03
C ASP A 494 5.36 -28.72 -28.44
N MET A 495 6.06 -28.13 -27.47
CA MET A 495 7.01 -27.02 -27.66
C MET A 495 6.39 -25.72 -28.23
N GLU A 496 5.07 -25.59 -28.33
CA GLU A 496 4.37 -24.35 -28.65
C GLU A 496 4.03 -23.57 -27.36
N ALA A 497 4.52 -22.33 -27.27
CA ALA A 497 4.28 -21.45 -26.13
C ALA A 497 3.48 -20.22 -26.57
N VAL A 498 2.46 -19.85 -25.78
CA VAL A 498 1.74 -18.59 -25.96
C VAL A 498 2.59 -17.44 -25.44
N THR A 499 2.84 -16.46 -26.30
CA THR A 499 3.67 -15.28 -26.00
C THR A 499 2.83 -14.03 -25.82
N ALA A 500 1.70 -13.93 -26.51
CA ALA A 500 0.81 -12.78 -26.49
C ALA A 500 -0.65 -13.24 -26.47
N CYS A 501 -1.45 -12.61 -25.62
CA CYS A 501 -2.89 -12.86 -25.51
C CYS A 501 -3.56 -11.53 -25.20
N GLU A 502 -4.29 -10.98 -26.17
CA GLU A 502 -4.88 -9.63 -26.09
C GLU A 502 -6.32 -9.62 -26.60
N ASP A 503 -7.13 -8.77 -25.99
CA ASP A 503 -8.44 -8.40 -26.52
C ASP A 503 -8.25 -7.28 -27.56
N VAL A 504 -8.52 -7.58 -28.83
CA VAL A 504 -8.23 -6.70 -29.96
C VAL A 504 -9.53 -6.26 -30.64
N SER A 505 -9.73 -4.94 -30.73
CA SER A 505 -10.84 -4.38 -31.52
C SER A 505 -10.41 -4.22 -32.98
N LEU A 506 -10.98 -5.05 -33.86
CA LEU A 506 -10.74 -5.05 -35.29
C LEU A 506 -11.98 -4.53 -36.04
N ASN A 507 -11.79 -4.01 -37.26
CA ASN A 507 -12.85 -3.42 -38.09
C ASN A 507 -13.64 -2.27 -37.42
N GLY A 508 -13.08 -1.69 -36.35
CA GLY A 508 -13.58 -0.50 -35.65
C GLY A 508 -14.60 -0.77 -34.53
N VAL A 509 -15.14 -1.98 -34.41
CA VAL A 509 -16.19 -2.29 -33.41
C VAL A 509 -16.08 -3.70 -32.85
N GLU A 510 -15.70 -4.68 -33.67
CA GLU A 510 -15.71 -6.10 -33.28
C GLU A 510 -14.49 -6.44 -32.44
N THR A 511 -14.72 -7.05 -31.28
CA THR A 511 -13.66 -7.50 -30.37
C THR A 511 -13.35 -8.96 -30.61
N TYR A 512 -12.08 -9.27 -30.81
CA TYR A 512 -11.59 -10.63 -30.98
C TYR A 512 -10.52 -10.92 -29.94
N LEU A 513 -10.46 -12.16 -29.49
CA LEU A 513 -9.35 -12.65 -28.70
C LEU A 513 -8.23 -13.03 -29.67
N ALA A 514 -7.12 -12.29 -29.64
CA ALA A 514 -5.93 -12.59 -30.42
C ALA A 514 -4.87 -13.30 -29.58
N VAL A 515 -4.44 -14.47 -30.05
CA VAL A 515 -3.41 -15.28 -29.42
C VAL A 515 -2.23 -15.43 -30.38
N GLY A 516 -1.05 -15.09 -29.88
CA GLY A 516 0.23 -15.24 -30.57
C GLY A 516 1.04 -16.34 -29.91
N THR A 517 1.59 -17.24 -30.71
CA THR A 517 2.39 -18.36 -30.21
C THR A 517 3.77 -18.41 -30.87
N VAL A 518 4.66 -19.17 -30.24
CA VAL A 518 5.98 -19.51 -30.74
C VAL A 518 6.24 -21.01 -30.56
N ASN A 519 6.72 -21.67 -31.61
CA ASN A 519 7.20 -23.04 -31.53
C ASN A 519 8.72 -23.01 -31.28
N ASN A 520 9.13 -23.30 -30.05
CA ASN A 520 10.53 -23.23 -29.63
C ASN A 520 11.15 -24.63 -29.57
N TYR A 521 11.89 -25.01 -30.60
CA TYR A 521 12.53 -26.31 -30.72
C TYR A 521 14.02 -26.31 -30.30
N GLY A 522 14.50 -25.25 -29.64
CA GLY A 522 15.92 -25.01 -29.37
C GLY A 522 16.56 -24.04 -30.36
N GLU A 523 17.85 -23.75 -30.18
CA GLU A 523 18.58 -22.72 -30.94
C GLU A 523 18.86 -23.12 -32.40
N GLU A 524 19.03 -24.42 -32.67
CA GLU A 524 19.44 -24.93 -34.00
C GLU A 524 18.29 -24.96 -35.02
N VAL A 525 17.05 -24.95 -34.56
CA VAL A 525 15.87 -25.08 -35.40
C VAL A 525 15.23 -23.71 -35.60
N LEU A 526 14.89 -23.38 -36.86
CA LEU A 526 14.17 -22.15 -37.17
C LEU A 526 12.84 -22.06 -36.42
N VAL A 527 12.76 -21.04 -35.58
CA VAL A 527 11.58 -20.71 -34.78
C VAL A 527 10.51 -20.08 -35.66
N ARG A 528 9.30 -20.60 -35.57
CA ARG A 528 8.09 -20.05 -36.20
C ARG A 528 7.03 -19.82 -35.13
N GLY A 529 5.93 -19.17 -35.52
CA GLY A 529 4.84 -18.87 -34.61
C GLY A 529 3.50 -19.00 -35.30
N ARG A 530 2.42 -18.78 -34.55
CA ARG A 530 1.04 -18.86 -35.04
C ARG A 530 0.25 -17.65 -34.56
N ILE A 531 -0.66 -17.17 -35.40
CA ILE A 531 -1.68 -16.20 -34.99
C ILE A 531 -3.02 -16.94 -34.99
N ILE A 532 -3.72 -16.85 -33.87
CA ILE A 532 -5.07 -17.38 -33.70
C ILE A 532 -5.99 -16.21 -33.35
N LEU A 533 -7.07 -16.04 -34.09
CA LEU A 533 -8.15 -15.10 -33.75
C LEU A 533 -9.40 -15.88 -33.40
N CYS A 534 -9.93 -15.59 -32.22
CA CYS A 534 -11.07 -16.26 -31.64
C CYS A 534 -12.17 -15.26 -31.30
N GLU A 535 -13.41 -15.73 -31.39
CA GLU A 535 -14.61 -15.04 -30.90
C GLU A 535 -15.21 -15.85 -29.76
N VAL A 536 -15.57 -15.20 -28.66
CA VAL A 536 -16.30 -15.85 -27.56
C VAL A 536 -17.79 -15.65 -27.80
N ILE A 537 -18.47 -16.74 -28.15
CA ILE A 537 -19.90 -16.73 -28.47
C ILE A 537 -20.73 -17.31 -27.33
N GLU A 538 -21.95 -16.83 -27.19
CA GLU A 538 -22.95 -17.41 -26.31
C GLU A 538 -23.58 -18.64 -26.95
N VAL A 539 -23.61 -19.74 -26.21
CA VAL A 539 -24.21 -21.01 -26.64
C VAL A 539 -25.24 -21.48 -25.62
N VAL A 540 -26.15 -22.35 -26.05
CA VAL A 540 -27.08 -22.99 -25.12
C VAL A 540 -26.27 -23.86 -24.14
N PRO A 541 -26.38 -23.65 -22.83
CA PRO A 541 -25.63 -24.44 -21.85
C PRO A 541 -26.06 -25.90 -21.91
N GLU A 542 -25.10 -26.81 -21.69
CA GLU A 542 -25.35 -28.23 -21.54
C GLU A 542 -26.31 -28.48 -20.36
N PRO A 543 -27.24 -29.45 -20.47
CA PRO A 543 -28.07 -29.88 -19.33
C PRO A 543 -27.15 -30.23 -18.15
N ASP A 544 -27.43 -29.68 -16.97
CA ASP A 544 -26.65 -29.82 -15.72
C ASP A 544 -25.40 -28.92 -15.55
N GLN A 545 -25.02 -28.09 -16.55
CA GLN A 545 -23.87 -27.17 -16.45
C GLN A 545 -24.19 -25.74 -16.91
N PRO A 546 -24.73 -24.86 -16.04
CA PRO A 546 -25.15 -23.51 -16.44
C PRO A 546 -23.99 -22.59 -16.89
N THR A 547 -22.76 -22.87 -16.44
CA THR A 547 -21.56 -22.12 -16.82
C THR A 547 -21.05 -22.43 -18.23
N SER A 548 -21.58 -23.48 -18.89
CA SER A 548 -21.20 -23.86 -20.26
C SER A 548 -21.90 -23.03 -21.35
N ASN A 549 -22.46 -21.87 -21.00
CA ASN A 549 -23.15 -20.96 -21.92
C ASN A 549 -22.21 -20.11 -22.79
N ARG A 550 -20.90 -20.41 -22.79
CA ARG A 550 -19.87 -19.72 -23.56
C ARG A 550 -19.05 -20.73 -24.34
N LYS A 551 -18.69 -20.41 -25.57
CA LYS A 551 -17.80 -21.22 -26.40
C LYS A 551 -16.82 -20.35 -27.18
N ILE A 552 -15.58 -20.82 -27.30
CA ILE A 552 -14.56 -20.18 -28.14
C ILE A 552 -14.70 -20.69 -29.57
N LYS A 553 -14.94 -19.78 -30.51
CA LYS A 553 -15.01 -20.05 -31.94
C LYS A 553 -13.75 -19.49 -32.60
N VAL A 554 -12.92 -20.37 -33.13
CA VAL A 554 -11.72 -19.99 -33.89
C VAL A 554 -12.14 -19.49 -35.27
N LEU A 555 -11.76 -18.27 -35.62
CA LEU A 555 -12.05 -17.64 -36.91
C LEU A 555 -10.84 -17.66 -37.83
N PHE A 556 -9.65 -17.52 -37.26
CA PHE A 556 -8.37 -17.56 -37.98
C PHE A 556 -7.38 -18.38 -37.17
N ASP A 557 -6.65 -19.28 -37.83
CA ASP A 557 -5.57 -20.08 -37.25
C ASP A 557 -4.57 -20.40 -38.36
N LYS A 558 -3.47 -19.62 -38.43
CA LYS A 558 -2.42 -19.83 -39.43
C LYS A 558 -1.03 -19.58 -38.87
N GLU A 559 -0.11 -20.47 -39.25
CA GLU A 559 1.33 -20.35 -39.01
C GLU A 559 1.91 -19.12 -39.71
N GLN A 560 2.89 -18.49 -39.07
CA GLN A 560 3.60 -17.32 -39.53
C GLN A 560 5.08 -17.64 -39.76
N LYS A 561 5.73 -16.87 -40.63
CA LYS A 561 7.13 -17.08 -41.03
C LYS A 561 8.15 -16.86 -39.90
N GLY A 562 7.74 -16.30 -38.78
CA GLY A 562 8.57 -16.05 -37.62
C GLY A 562 7.76 -16.17 -36.32
N PRO A 563 8.43 -16.13 -35.16
CA PRO A 563 7.76 -16.19 -33.87
C PRO A 563 6.79 -15.02 -33.76
N VAL A 564 5.58 -15.23 -33.27
CA VAL A 564 4.67 -14.13 -32.92
C VAL A 564 4.94 -13.81 -31.47
N THR A 565 5.28 -12.56 -31.17
CA THR A 565 5.91 -12.18 -29.90
C THR A 565 5.17 -11.08 -29.17
N GLY A 566 4.35 -10.30 -29.88
CA GLY A 566 3.48 -9.28 -29.30
C GLY A 566 2.29 -9.03 -30.23
N LEU A 567 1.14 -8.65 -29.67
CA LEU A 567 -0.07 -8.37 -30.41
C LEU A 567 -0.72 -7.09 -29.87
N CYS A 568 -1.37 -6.32 -30.73
CA CYS A 568 -2.17 -5.16 -30.33
C CYS A 568 -3.15 -4.79 -31.44
N ALA A 569 -4.30 -4.18 -31.09
CA ALA A 569 -5.17 -3.54 -32.08
C ALA A 569 -4.69 -2.12 -32.36
N ILE A 570 -4.63 -1.66 -33.60
CA ILE A 570 -4.36 -0.26 -33.96
C ILE A 570 -5.37 0.20 -35.01
N ASN A 571 -6.24 1.14 -34.66
CA ASN A 571 -7.28 1.68 -35.54
C ASN A 571 -8.09 0.61 -36.32
N GLY A 572 -8.55 -0.44 -35.64
CA GLY A 572 -9.31 -1.53 -36.27
C GLY A 572 -8.46 -2.52 -37.07
N LEU A 573 -7.13 -2.40 -37.06
CA LEU A 573 -6.18 -3.32 -37.68
C LEU A 573 -5.43 -4.10 -36.60
N LEU A 574 -4.89 -5.27 -36.98
CA LEU A 574 -4.08 -6.07 -36.07
C LEU A 574 -2.60 -5.73 -36.27
N LEU A 575 -1.93 -5.35 -35.20
CA LEU A 575 -0.48 -5.17 -35.14
C LEU A 575 0.15 -6.41 -34.50
N SER A 576 1.13 -7.02 -35.16
CA SER A 576 1.86 -8.17 -34.62
C SER A 576 3.36 -7.94 -34.62
N GLY A 577 3.98 -8.09 -33.45
CA GLY A 577 5.43 -8.26 -33.31
C GLY A 577 5.80 -9.66 -33.74
N MET A 578 6.75 -9.76 -34.67
CA MET A 578 7.25 -11.02 -35.20
C MET A 578 8.78 -11.03 -35.18
N GLY A 579 9.35 -11.27 -34.00
CA GLY A 579 10.80 -11.20 -33.77
C GLY A 579 11.35 -9.79 -34.02
N GLN A 580 12.09 -9.62 -35.12
CA GLN A 580 12.72 -8.36 -35.53
C GLN A 580 11.83 -7.48 -36.42
N LYS A 581 10.56 -7.82 -36.61
CA LYS A 581 9.65 -7.06 -37.48
C LYS A 581 8.32 -6.83 -36.79
N VAL A 582 7.66 -5.74 -37.15
CA VAL A 582 6.27 -5.47 -36.79
C VAL A 582 5.44 -5.45 -38.07
N PHE A 583 4.38 -6.24 -38.12
CA PHE A 583 3.45 -6.31 -39.24
C PHE A 583 2.12 -5.70 -38.87
N ILE A 584 1.46 -5.04 -39.83
CA ILE A 584 0.08 -4.59 -39.69
C ILE A 584 -0.81 -5.33 -40.68
N TRP A 585 -1.90 -5.89 -40.16
CA TRP A 585 -2.81 -6.77 -40.87
C TRP A 585 -4.21 -6.19 -40.89
N GLN A 586 -4.87 -6.37 -42.02
CA GLN A 586 -6.31 -6.16 -42.15
C GLN A 586 -7.02 -7.51 -42.04
N PHE A 587 -7.89 -7.65 -41.05
CA PHE A 587 -8.72 -8.84 -40.88
C PHE A 587 -10.00 -8.71 -41.70
N LYS A 588 -10.17 -9.56 -42.71
CA LYS A 588 -11.33 -9.55 -43.60
C LYS A 588 -11.61 -10.96 -44.10
N ASP A 589 -12.89 -11.33 -44.16
CA ASP A 589 -13.34 -12.63 -44.70
C ASP A 589 -12.66 -13.83 -43.99
N ASN A 590 -12.45 -13.73 -42.67
CA ASN A 590 -11.72 -14.69 -41.84
C ASN A 590 -10.25 -14.93 -42.28
N ASP A 591 -9.64 -13.96 -42.95
CA ASP A 591 -8.23 -14.00 -43.32
C ASP A 591 -7.49 -12.71 -42.91
N LEU A 592 -6.17 -12.82 -42.73
CA LEU A 592 -5.29 -11.71 -42.42
C LEU A 592 -4.52 -11.28 -43.67
N MET A 593 -4.85 -10.10 -44.19
CA MET A 593 -4.15 -9.49 -45.31
C MET A 593 -3.06 -8.54 -44.78
N GLY A 594 -1.79 -8.84 -45.08
CA GLY A 594 -0.67 -7.98 -44.70
C GLY A 594 -0.70 -6.67 -45.48
N LEU A 595 -0.73 -5.53 -44.77
CA LEU A 595 -0.73 -4.21 -45.39
C LEU A 595 0.69 -3.66 -45.53
N SER A 596 1.45 -3.65 -44.43
CA SER A 596 2.84 -3.21 -44.40
C SER A 596 3.61 -3.84 -43.24
N PHE A 597 4.93 -3.66 -43.24
CA PHE A 597 5.81 -4.11 -42.18
C PHE A 597 6.83 -3.02 -41.84
N LEU A 598 7.39 -3.11 -40.64
CA LEU A 598 8.43 -2.24 -40.13
C LEU A 598 9.54 -3.10 -39.54
N ASP A 599 10.78 -2.86 -39.93
CA ASP A 599 11.93 -3.53 -39.35
C ASP A 599 12.31 -2.88 -38.00
N MET A 600 12.51 -3.75 -37.01
CA MET A 600 12.94 -3.44 -35.64
C MET A 600 14.31 -4.09 -35.38
N HIS A 601 14.85 -4.02 -34.17
CA HIS A 601 16.25 -4.38 -33.94
C HIS A 601 16.43 -5.85 -33.55
N TYR A 602 15.75 -6.33 -32.51
CA TYR A 602 16.08 -7.63 -31.92
C TYR A 602 14.86 -8.50 -31.65
N TYR A 603 14.01 -8.12 -30.69
CA TYR A 603 12.87 -8.95 -30.30
C TYR A 603 11.76 -8.10 -29.69
N VAL A 604 10.71 -7.85 -30.46
CA VAL A 604 9.57 -7.04 -30.02
C VAL A 604 8.58 -7.89 -29.23
N TYR A 605 8.66 -7.88 -27.90
CA TYR A 605 7.83 -8.74 -27.06
C TYR A 605 6.53 -8.08 -26.57
N GLN A 606 6.41 -6.76 -26.68
CA GLN A 606 5.20 -6.05 -26.24
C GLN A 606 4.86 -4.90 -27.18
N LEU A 607 3.56 -4.76 -27.47
CA LEU A 607 3.00 -3.71 -28.29
C LEU A 607 1.81 -3.08 -27.55
N HIS A 608 1.79 -1.76 -27.43
CA HIS A 608 0.65 -1.02 -26.91
C HIS A 608 0.27 0.08 -27.87
N SER A 609 -1.01 0.20 -28.21
CA SER A 609 -1.47 1.24 -29.13
C SER A 609 -2.30 2.31 -28.43
N LEU A 610 -2.33 3.48 -29.05
CA LEU A 610 -3.27 4.54 -28.75
C LEU A 610 -3.61 5.25 -30.07
N ARG A 611 -4.84 5.06 -30.56
CA ARG A 611 -5.29 5.60 -31.86
C ARG A 611 -4.37 5.15 -33.01
N THR A 612 -3.56 6.06 -33.54
CA THR A 612 -2.70 5.85 -34.72
C THR A 612 -1.22 5.68 -34.37
N ILE A 613 -0.88 5.64 -33.09
CA ILE A 613 0.48 5.40 -32.60
C ILE A 613 0.55 4.12 -31.78
N ALA A 614 1.73 3.51 -31.71
CA ALA A 614 2.01 2.37 -30.86
C ALA A 614 3.40 2.46 -30.23
N LEU A 615 3.53 1.90 -29.03
CA LEU A 615 4.80 1.63 -28.37
C LEU A 615 5.20 0.19 -28.68
N ALA A 616 6.43 0.01 -29.11
CA ALA A 616 7.06 -1.29 -29.27
C ALA A 616 8.21 -1.42 -28.28
N CYS A 617 8.13 -2.42 -27.42
CA CYS A 617 9.20 -2.79 -26.49
C CYS A 617 10.09 -3.84 -27.15
N ASP A 618 11.34 -3.47 -27.39
CA ASP A 618 12.36 -4.39 -27.87
C ASP A 618 13.16 -4.90 -26.67
N ALA A 619 13.34 -6.23 -26.56
CA ALA A 619 14.02 -6.86 -25.43
C ALA A 619 15.43 -6.31 -25.17
N ARG A 620 16.09 -5.76 -26.19
CA ARG A 620 17.40 -5.12 -26.08
C ARG A 620 17.34 -3.62 -26.27
N GLU A 621 16.63 -3.15 -27.30
CA GLU A 621 16.65 -1.75 -27.75
C GLU A 621 15.48 -0.92 -27.19
N SER A 622 15.30 -0.97 -25.86
CA SER A 622 14.36 -0.15 -25.08
C SER A 622 12.97 -0.02 -25.75
N MET A 623 12.41 1.19 -25.83
CA MET A 623 11.10 1.46 -26.39
C MET A 623 11.20 2.32 -27.66
N SER A 624 10.40 1.95 -28.66
CA SER A 624 10.21 2.70 -29.91
C SER A 624 8.77 3.15 -30.07
N LEU A 625 8.58 4.41 -30.48
CA LEU A 625 7.29 4.99 -30.83
C LEU A 625 7.05 4.81 -32.33
N ILE A 626 6.07 3.99 -32.68
CA ILE A 626 5.62 3.72 -34.04
C ILE A 626 4.43 4.63 -34.35
N ARG A 627 4.40 5.18 -35.56
CA ARG A 627 3.27 5.90 -36.13
C ARG A 627 2.73 5.15 -37.34
N PHE A 628 1.42 4.95 -37.37
CA PHE A 628 0.69 4.44 -38.52
C PHE A 628 0.08 5.60 -39.32
N GLN A 629 0.32 5.62 -40.62
CA GLN A 629 -0.25 6.58 -41.56
C GLN A 629 -1.33 5.90 -42.38
N GLU A 630 -2.60 6.19 -42.07
CA GLU A 630 -3.75 5.54 -42.70
C GLU A 630 -3.80 5.75 -44.22
N GLU A 631 -3.53 6.98 -44.68
CA GLU A 631 -3.55 7.35 -46.11
C GLU A 631 -2.56 6.52 -46.94
N ASN A 632 -1.35 6.32 -46.40
CA ASN A 632 -0.27 5.61 -47.06
C ASN A 632 -0.24 4.11 -46.72
N LYS A 633 -1.09 3.66 -45.78
CA LYS A 633 -1.07 2.30 -45.19
C LYS A 633 0.33 1.86 -44.73
N ALA A 634 1.13 2.82 -44.27
CA ALA A 634 2.54 2.62 -43.95
C ALA A 634 2.82 2.90 -42.46
N MET A 635 3.79 2.17 -41.90
CA MET A 635 4.30 2.40 -40.56
C MET A 635 5.68 3.06 -40.62
N SER A 636 5.96 3.93 -39.65
CA SER A 636 7.26 4.59 -39.50
C SER A 636 7.60 4.74 -38.03
N ILE A 637 8.89 4.63 -37.68
CA ILE A 637 9.38 5.00 -36.34
C ILE A 637 9.33 6.52 -36.22
N ALA A 638 8.50 7.02 -35.31
CA ALA A 638 8.41 8.44 -35.00
C ALA A 638 9.51 8.89 -34.04
N SER A 639 9.90 8.03 -33.10
CA SER A 639 10.92 8.30 -32.10
C SER A 639 11.37 7.02 -31.40
N ARG A 640 12.54 6.99 -30.76
CA ARG A 640 13.03 5.85 -29.96
C ARG A 640 13.90 6.28 -28.79
N ASP A 641 14.01 5.42 -27.78
CA ASP A 641 15.03 5.57 -26.72
C ASP A 641 16.35 4.96 -27.19
N ASP A 642 17.33 5.80 -27.53
CA ASP A 642 18.65 5.38 -28.03
C ASP A 642 19.77 5.53 -26.99
N ARG A 643 19.39 5.64 -25.71
CA ARG A 643 20.36 5.73 -24.60
C ARG A 643 21.15 4.42 -24.52
N ARG A 644 22.48 4.52 -24.63
CA ARG A 644 23.41 3.38 -24.47
C ARG A 644 23.34 2.73 -23.09
N THR A 645 22.89 3.48 -22.10
CA THR A 645 22.73 3.06 -20.70
C THR A 645 21.34 2.53 -20.40
N ALA A 646 20.44 2.50 -21.39
CA ALA A 646 19.13 1.89 -21.24
C ALA A 646 19.27 0.41 -20.88
N LYS A 647 18.45 -0.03 -19.94
CA LYS A 647 18.37 -1.41 -19.52
C LYS A 647 17.26 -2.13 -20.28
N PRO A 648 17.37 -3.45 -20.47
CA PRO A 648 16.31 -4.28 -21.02
C PRO A 648 14.95 -3.90 -20.43
N PRO A 649 13.98 -3.51 -21.28
CA PRO A 649 12.67 -3.10 -20.80
C PRO A 649 11.87 -4.32 -20.34
N MET A 650 11.09 -4.16 -19.28
CA MET A 650 10.18 -5.18 -18.74
C MET A 650 8.73 -4.99 -19.18
N ALA A 651 8.27 -3.74 -19.18
CA ALA A 651 6.94 -3.38 -19.65
C ALA A 651 6.88 -1.89 -20.01
N ALA A 652 5.99 -1.51 -20.92
CA ALA A 652 5.71 -0.10 -21.20
C ALA A 652 4.22 0.20 -21.25
N GLN A 653 3.86 1.48 -21.07
CA GLN A 653 2.48 1.93 -21.20
C GLN A 653 2.38 3.45 -21.44
N PHE A 654 1.27 3.90 -22.03
CA PHE A 654 0.97 5.33 -22.15
C PHE A 654 0.48 5.94 -20.84
N VAL A 655 0.80 7.22 -20.62
CA VAL A 655 0.21 8.07 -19.59
C VAL A 655 -0.49 9.24 -20.26
N VAL A 656 -1.79 9.43 -19.98
CA VAL A 656 -2.61 10.43 -20.66
C VAL A 656 -3.00 11.53 -19.69
N ASP A 657 -2.59 12.76 -19.99
CA ASP A 657 -2.94 13.96 -19.21
C ASP A 657 -3.64 14.98 -20.11
N GLY A 658 -4.94 14.77 -20.34
CA GLY A 658 -5.75 15.62 -21.22
C GLY A 658 -5.20 15.63 -22.66
N ALA A 659 -4.56 16.74 -23.04
CA ALA A 659 -3.93 16.89 -24.35
C ALA A 659 -2.47 16.41 -24.41
N HIS A 660 -1.86 16.13 -23.25
CA HIS A 660 -0.48 15.67 -23.15
C HIS A 660 -0.40 14.15 -23.07
N LEU A 661 0.64 13.60 -23.68
CA LEU A 661 0.92 12.17 -23.71
C LEU A 661 2.35 11.92 -23.23
N GLY A 662 2.48 11.06 -22.22
CA GLY A 662 3.74 10.51 -21.75
C GLY A 662 3.81 9.01 -22.00
N PHE A 663 5.02 8.46 -21.91
CA PHE A 663 5.29 7.03 -22.07
C PHE A 663 6.08 6.54 -20.87
N LEU A 664 5.57 5.51 -20.18
CA LEU A 664 6.25 4.84 -19.09
C LEU A 664 6.96 3.59 -19.59
N LEU A 665 8.13 3.34 -19.04
CA LEU A 665 8.92 2.13 -19.25
C LEU A 665 9.41 1.63 -17.89
N SER A 666 9.16 0.37 -17.58
CA SER A 666 9.87 -0.36 -16.53
C SER A 666 11.05 -1.10 -17.13
N ASP A 667 12.14 -1.24 -16.38
CA ASP A 667 13.32 -2.01 -16.78
C ASP A 667 13.70 -3.14 -15.80
N GLU A 668 14.68 -3.97 -16.19
CA GLU A 668 15.18 -5.10 -15.40
C GLU A 668 15.83 -4.70 -14.06
N ASN A 669 16.18 -3.42 -13.89
CA ASN A 669 16.75 -2.90 -12.65
C ASN A 669 15.69 -2.33 -11.69
N GLY A 670 14.40 -2.44 -12.05
CA GLY A 670 13.29 -1.90 -11.28
C GLY A 670 13.18 -0.38 -11.37
N ASN A 671 13.66 0.25 -12.45
CA ASN A 671 13.38 1.66 -12.71
C ASN A 671 12.09 1.81 -13.51
N ILE A 672 11.29 2.82 -13.14
CA ILE A 672 10.26 3.40 -13.98
C ILE A 672 10.81 4.69 -14.59
N THR A 673 10.86 4.76 -15.92
CA THR A 673 11.28 5.93 -16.69
C THR A 673 10.09 6.53 -17.43
N LEU A 674 9.88 7.84 -17.27
CA LEU A 674 8.89 8.62 -18.00
C LEU A 674 9.55 9.33 -19.18
N PHE A 675 9.00 9.14 -20.37
CA PHE A 675 9.42 9.76 -21.61
C PHE A 675 8.32 10.65 -22.20
N ASN A 676 8.73 11.68 -22.94
CA ASN A 676 7.87 12.45 -23.82
C ASN A 676 8.43 12.48 -25.24
N TYR A 677 7.53 12.60 -26.22
CA TYR A 677 7.87 13.00 -27.57
C TYR A 677 7.84 14.53 -27.65
N SER A 678 8.99 15.16 -27.89
CA SER A 678 9.11 16.63 -27.93
C SER A 678 10.12 17.06 -29.00
N PRO A 679 9.73 17.08 -30.29
CA PRO A 679 10.63 17.38 -31.41
C PRO A 679 11.33 18.74 -31.33
N GLU A 680 10.68 19.70 -30.67
CA GLU A 680 11.21 21.05 -30.45
C GLU A 680 12.36 21.06 -29.44
N ALA A 681 12.49 20.03 -28.61
CA ALA A 681 13.56 19.94 -27.63
C ALA A 681 14.87 19.56 -28.33
N PRO A 682 15.98 20.31 -28.12
CA PRO A 682 17.26 20.00 -28.77
C PRO A 682 17.77 18.58 -28.46
N GLU A 683 17.50 18.08 -27.26
CA GLU A 683 17.85 16.73 -26.80
C GLU A 683 17.13 15.61 -27.58
N SER A 684 16.01 15.92 -28.23
CA SER A 684 15.25 14.96 -29.04
C SER A 684 15.86 14.72 -30.44
N ASN A 685 16.90 15.47 -30.83
CA ASN A 685 17.44 15.47 -32.18
C ASN A 685 16.35 15.66 -33.27
N GLY A 686 15.51 16.69 -33.12
CA GLY A 686 14.41 16.94 -34.06
C GLY A 686 13.26 15.93 -33.96
N GLY A 687 13.14 15.23 -32.84
CA GLY A 687 12.08 14.25 -32.56
C GLY A 687 12.50 12.78 -32.73
N GLU A 688 13.67 12.50 -33.31
CA GLU A 688 14.16 11.13 -33.49
C GLU A 688 14.38 10.38 -32.17
N ARG A 689 14.69 11.11 -31.09
CA ARG A 689 14.96 10.58 -29.76
C ARG A 689 13.86 10.92 -28.76
N LEU A 690 13.42 9.92 -28.01
CA LEU A 690 12.50 10.12 -26.90
C LEU A 690 13.21 10.87 -25.76
N THR A 691 12.54 11.89 -25.24
CA THR A 691 13.11 12.73 -24.18
C THR A 691 12.75 12.17 -22.82
N VAL A 692 13.75 11.83 -22.00
CA VAL A 692 13.53 11.38 -20.63
C VAL A 692 13.11 12.58 -19.78
N ARG A 693 11.95 12.49 -19.14
CA ARG A 693 11.43 13.52 -18.23
C ARG A 693 11.67 13.19 -16.77
N ALA A 694 11.66 11.90 -16.42
CA ALA A 694 11.95 11.42 -15.08
C ALA A 694 12.37 9.96 -15.09
N ALA A 695 13.13 9.55 -14.09
CA ALA A 695 13.41 8.14 -13.82
C ALA A 695 13.47 7.93 -12.30
N MET A 696 12.83 6.86 -11.83
CA MET A 696 12.76 6.51 -10.41
C MET A 696 12.92 5.00 -10.25
N ASN A 697 13.76 4.58 -9.31
CA ASN A 697 13.85 3.17 -8.93
C ASN A 697 12.79 2.83 -7.88
N ILE A 698 11.87 1.93 -8.20
CA ILE A 698 10.80 1.54 -7.28
C ILE A 698 11.21 0.37 -6.37
N GLY A 699 12.35 -0.28 -6.64
CA GLY A 699 12.91 -1.38 -5.85
C GLY A 699 12.56 -2.77 -6.35
N THR A 700 11.63 -2.90 -7.30
CA THR A 700 11.12 -4.16 -7.85
C THR A 700 10.82 -4.02 -9.34
N ASN A 701 10.76 -5.15 -10.05
CA ASN A 701 10.48 -5.18 -11.48
C ASN A 701 8.97 -5.12 -11.73
N VAL A 702 8.53 -4.16 -12.56
CA VAL A 702 7.15 -4.11 -13.05
C VAL A 702 7.05 -4.86 -14.36
N ASN A 703 6.14 -5.83 -14.43
CA ASN A 703 5.87 -6.62 -15.63
C ASN A 703 4.53 -6.27 -16.31
N ALA A 704 3.63 -5.60 -15.60
CA ALA A 704 2.29 -5.31 -16.10
C ALA A 704 1.87 -3.88 -15.77
N PHE A 705 1.36 -3.18 -16.77
CA PHE A 705 0.75 -1.86 -16.64
C PHE A 705 -0.68 -1.89 -17.18
N LEU A 706 -1.61 -1.29 -16.42
CA LEU A 706 -3.01 -1.14 -16.79
C LEU A 706 -3.40 0.34 -16.76
N ARG A 707 -4.00 0.84 -17.84
CA ARG A 707 -4.53 2.21 -17.87
C ARG A 707 -5.97 2.23 -17.39
N VAL A 708 -6.28 3.14 -16.48
CA VAL A 708 -7.62 3.32 -15.94
C VAL A 708 -8.06 4.76 -16.11
N LYS A 709 -9.29 4.94 -16.59
CA LYS A 709 -9.90 6.26 -16.75
C LYS A 709 -10.42 6.76 -15.41
N GLU A 710 -10.17 8.04 -15.11
CA GLU A 710 -10.64 8.68 -13.90
C GLU A 710 -12.16 8.89 -13.91
N LYS A 711 -12.87 8.46 -12.85
CA LYS A 711 -14.34 8.52 -12.74
C LYS A 711 -14.92 9.95 -12.69
N GLU A 712 -14.12 10.95 -12.34
CA GLU A 712 -14.59 12.33 -12.08
C GLU A 712 -13.82 13.42 -12.85
N SER A 713 -12.93 13.05 -13.77
CA SER A 713 -12.14 14.05 -14.50
C SER A 713 -12.91 14.60 -15.70
N VAL A 714 -13.16 15.91 -15.71
CA VAL A 714 -13.66 16.65 -16.88
C VAL A 714 -12.66 16.58 -18.04
N GLU A 715 -11.38 16.45 -17.70
CA GLU A 715 -10.28 16.22 -18.62
C GLU A 715 -10.12 14.71 -18.85
N GLN A 716 -9.80 14.26 -20.07
CA GLN A 716 -9.63 12.83 -20.41
C GLN A 716 -8.32 12.25 -19.83
N ARG A 717 -8.07 12.45 -18.53
CA ARG A 717 -6.90 11.93 -17.81
C ARG A 717 -7.06 10.45 -17.52
N MET A 718 -5.96 9.73 -17.67
CA MET A 718 -5.88 8.30 -17.36
C MET A 718 -4.69 8.05 -16.45
N SER A 719 -4.95 7.38 -15.34
CA SER A 719 -3.91 6.88 -14.43
C SER A 719 -3.39 5.53 -14.93
N THR A 720 -2.13 5.22 -14.64
CA THR A 720 -1.53 3.94 -15.01
C THR A 720 -1.21 3.14 -13.75
N ILE A 721 -1.92 2.04 -13.54
CA ILE A 721 -1.69 1.09 -12.45
C ILE A 721 -0.63 0.10 -12.91
N PHE A 722 0.18 -0.41 -11.97
CA PHE A 722 1.17 -1.43 -12.25
C PHE A 722 1.18 -2.54 -11.20
N GLY A 723 1.56 -3.73 -11.65
CA GLY A 723 1.87 -4.88 -10.80
C GLY A 723 3.33 -5.27 -10.94
N SER A 724 3.97 -5.58 -9.81
CA SER A 724 5.38 -5.98 -9.77
C SER A 724 5.57 -7.47 -9.44
N LEU A 725 6.78 -7.97 -9.67
CA LEU A 725 7.11 -9.39 -9.49
C LEU A 725 7.16 -9.87 -8.02
N ASP A 726 7.27 -8.96 -7.06
CA ASP A 726 7.19 -9.22 -5.62
C ASP A 726 5.75 -9.16 -5.08
N GLY A 727 4.75 -8.98 -5.94
CA GLY A 727 3.34 -8.95 -5.58
C GLY A 727 2.82 -7.58 -5.12
N SER A 728 3.63 -6.52 -5.26
CA SER A 728 3.19 -5.16 -4.98
C SER A 728 2.34 -4.59 -6.13
N PHE A 729 1.44 -3.68 -5.77
CA PHE A 729 0.67 -2.88 -6.72
C PHE A 729 0.94 -1.40 -6.47
N GLY A 730 1.05 -0.63 -7.54
CA GLY A 730 1.18 0.81 -7.45
C GLY A 730 0.53 1.52 -8.62
N PHE A 731 0.59 2.84 -8.65
CA PHE A 731 0.07 3.63 -9.75
C PHE A 731 0.93 4.85 -10.02
N VAL A 732 0.93 5.29 -11.27
CA VAL A 732 1.53 6.54 -11.74
C VAL A 732 0.42 7.43 -12.27
N ARG A 733 0.41 8.67 -11.76
CA ARG A 733 -0.66 9.62 -12.03
C ARG A 733 -0.14 10.98 -12.46
N PRO A 734 -0.69 11.57 -13.54
CA PRO A 734 -0.40 12.96 -13.90
C PRO A 734 -0.86 13.94 -12.81
N LEU A 735 0.00 14.92 -12.52
CA LEU A 735 -0.30 15.99 -11.58
C LEU A 735 -0.29 17.34 -12.30
N SER A 736 -1.12 18.27 -11.82
CA SER A 736 -1.00 19.67 -12.23
C SER A 736 0.37 20.21 -11.82
N GLU A 737 0.93 21.17 -12.57
CA GLU A 737 2.23 21.75 -12.25
C GLU A 737 2.27 22.37 -10.84
N LYS A 738 1.16 22.99 -10.40
CA LYS A 738 1.03 23.56 -9.05
C LYS A 738 1.12 22.47 -7.97
N SER A 739 0.37 21.39 -8.13
CA SER A 739 0.38 20.24 -7.19
C SER A 739 1.75 19.56 -7.17
N TYR A 740 2.36 19.34 -8.36
CA TYR A 740 3.69 18.76 -8.48
C TYR A 740 4.74 19.59 -7.75
N ARG A 741 4.82 20.91 -7.98
CA ARG A 741 5.81 21.77 -7.30
C ARG A 741 5.67 21.68 -5.78
N ARG A 742 4.43 21.76 -5.28
CA ARG A 742 4.14 21.69 -3.85
C ARG A 742 4.60 20.36 -3.24
N LEU A 743 4.23 19.24 -3.86
CA LEU A 743 4.57 17.91 -3.37
C LEU A 743 6.07 17.59 -3.54
N HIS A 744 6.72 18.11 -4.58
CA HIS A 744 8.17 17.97 -4.77
C HIS A 744 8.97 18.71 -3.67
N PHE A 745 8.53 19.92 -3.29
CA PHE A 745 9.12 20.62 -2.13
C PHE A 745 8.81 19.89 -0.82
N LEU A 746 7.59 19.39 -0.65
CA LEU A 746 7.22 18.58 0.52
C LEU A 746 8.14 17.36 0.68
N GLN A 747 8.34 16.58 -0.39
CA GLN A 747 9.26 15.44 -0.40
C GLN A 747 10.68 15.82 0.03
N THR A 748 11.16 17.00 -0.39
CA THR A 748 12.48 17.49 -0.01
C THR A 748 12.56 17.86 1.47
N PHE A 749 11.51 18.46 2.04
CA PHE A 749 11.49 18.85 3.45
C PHE A 749 11.21 17.69 4.41
N ILE A 750 10.42 16.69 4.01
CA ILE A 750 10.12 15.51 4.83
C ILE A 750 11.40 14.80 5.26
N GLY A 751 12.40 14.70 4.37
CA GLY A 751 13.70 14.09 4.69
C GLY A 751 14.50 14.79 5.79
N SER A 752 14.18 16.05 6.10
CA SER A 752 14.82 16.78 7.21
C SER A 752 14.09 16.64 8.55
N VAL A 753 12.83 16.20 8.53
CA VAL A 753 11.96 16.12 9.72
C VAL A 753 11.74 14.67 10.16
N THR A 754 11.62 13.76 9.21
CA THR A 754 11.23 12.37 9.47
C THR A 754 12.44 11.46 9.36
N PRO A 755 12.84 10.76 10.44
CA PRO A 755 13.88 9.75 10.34
C PRO A 755 13.39 8.63 9.42
N GLN A 756 14.21 8.27 8.44
CA GLN A 756 13.88 7.17 7.54
C GLN A 756 14.28 5.84 8.17
N ILE A 757 13.49 4.81 7.89
CA ILE A 757 13.76 3.44 8.35
C ILE A 757 15.16 3.04 7.86
N ALA A 758 15.94 2.45 8.77
CA ALA A 758 17.34 2.08 8.55
C ALA A 758 18.28 3.23 8.12
N GLY A 759 17.89 4.50 8.32
CA GLY A 759 18.71 5.66 7.97
C GLY A 759 18.91 5.87 6.46
N LEU A 760 18.05 5.29 5.62
CA LEU A 760 18.16 5.39 4.17
C LEU A 760 17.86 6.81 3.68
N HIS A 761 18.67 7.31 2.74
CA HIS A 761 18.40 8.61 2.13
C HIS A 761 17.26 8.52 1.12
N ILE A 762 16.18 9.28 1.33
CA ILE A 762 14.95 9.29 0.51
C ILE A 762 15.24 9.31 -0.99
N LYS A 763 15.99 10.31 -1.46
CA LYS A 763 16.28 10.45 -2.90
C LYS A 763 17.28 9.41 -3.39
N GLY A 764 18.19 8.97 -2.52
CA GLY A 764 19.21 7.98 -2.85
C GLY A 764 18.60 6.59 -3.07
N ALA A 765 17.65 6.20 -2.21
CA ALA A 765 16.94 4.93 -2.30
C ALA A 765 16.16 4.81 -3.62
N ARG A 766 15.58 5.92 -4.10
CA ARG A 766 14.79 5.98 -5.35
C ARG A 766 15.59 6.39 -6.59
N SER A 767 16.91 6.58 -6.48
CA SER A 767 17.74 6.98 -7.61
C SER A 767 17.79 5.88 -8.66
N ALA A 768 17.58 6.24 -9.93
CA ALA A 768 17.62 5.29 -11.05
C ALA A 768 18.98 4.59 -11.16
N ARG A 769 18.96 3.32 -11.57
CA ARG A 769 20.15 2.44 -11.62
C ARG A 769 20.38 1.88 -13.03
N PRO A 770 21.58 1.97 -13.62
CA PRO A 770 22.80 2.56 -13.07
C PRO A 770 22.67 4.08 -12.95
N ALA A 771 23.52 4.67 -12.11
CA ALA A 771 23.60 6.13 -12.01
C ALA A 771 23.90 6.70 -13.39
N GLN A 772 22.98 7.52 -13.89
CA GLN A 772 23.10 8.12 -15.21
C GLN A 772 23.97 9.38 -15.09
N PRO A 773 24.98 9.57 -15.95
CA PRO A 773 25.68 10.84 -16.01
C PRO A 773 24.67 11.94 -16.33
N ILE A 774 24.72 13.05 -15.59
CA ILE A 774 23.82 14.20 -15.75
C ILE A 774 24.26 14.97 -17.01
N VAL A 775 24.09 14.35 -18.17
CA VAL A 775 24.36 15.00 -19.46
C VAL A 775 23.22 16.00 -19.64
N ASN A 776 23.51 17.30 -19.40
CA ASN A 776 22.67 18.49 -19.56
C ASN A 776 22.08 19.14 -18.30
N GLY A 777 22.51 18.79 -17.08
CA GLY A 777 22.16 19.54 -15.85
C GLY A 777 20.67 19.60 -15.48
N ARG A 778 19.78 19.01 -16.28
CA ARG A 778 18.35 18.90 -15.99
C ARG A 778 18.12 17.64 -15.20
N ASN A 779 17.97 17.83 -13.90
CA ASN A 779 17.45 16.81 -13.02
C ASN A 779 16.11 16.29 -13.57
N ALA A 780 16.07 15.06 -14.07
CA ALA A 780 14.85 14.36 -14.49
C ALA A 780 13.99 14.04 -13.24
N ARG A 781 13.44 15.09 -12.62
CA ARG A 781 12.78 15.07 -11.30
C ARG A 781 11.25 15.03 -11.38
N ASN A 782 10.68 14.90 -12.57
CA ASN A 782 9.22 14.97 -12.80
C ASN A 782 8.42 13.75 -12.30
N LEU A 783 8.95 12.99 -11.34
CA LEU A 783 8.26 11.95 -10.59
C LEU A 783 8.43 12.23 -9.11
N ILE A 784 7.33 12.15 -8.37
CA ILE A 784 7.27 12.33 -6.93
C ILE A 784 7.07 10.97 -6.30
N ASP A 785 7.80 10.70 -5.22
CA ASP A 785 7.61 9.48 -4.44
C ASP A 785 6.36 9.64 -3.56
N GLY A 786 5.30 8.91 -3.91
CA GLY A 786 4.02 8.90 -3.21
C GLY A 786 4.18 8.48 -1.75
N ASP A 787 4.93 7.41 -1.48
CA ASP A 787 5.11 6.84 -0.15
C ASP A 787 5.75 7.87 0.80
N VAL A 788 6.67 8.67 0.26
CA VAL A 788 7.37 9.71 1.02
C VAL A 788 6.45 10.88 1.32
N VAL A 789 5.73 11.42 0.32
CA VAL A 789 4.84 12.56 0.58
C VAL A 789 3.66 12.19 1.46
N GLU A 790 3.21 10.93 1.44
CA GLU A 790 2.19 10.42 2.34
C GLU A 790 2.64 10.36 3.79
N GLN A 791 3.95 10.29 4.09
CA GLN A 791 4.47 10.40 5.47
C GLN A 791 3.95 11.65 6.17
N TYR A 792 3.68 12.74 5.42
CA TYR A 792 3.08 13.97 5.96
C TYR A 792 1.79 13.71 6.74
N LEU A 793 0.96 12.77 6.30
CA LEU A 793 -0.30 12.42 6.95
C LEU A 793 -0.09 11.78 8.33
N HIS A 794 1.03 11.11 8.54
CA HIS A 794 1.39 10.40 9.76
C HIS A 794 2.19 11.25 10.75
N LEU A 795 2.62 12.45 10.36
CA LEU A 795 3.35 13.35 11.25
C LEU A 795 2.50 13.89 12.41
N SER A 796 3.19 14.35 13.46
CA SER A 796 2.59 15.11 14.54
C SER A 796 1.99 16.42 14.02
N LEU A 797 1.04 16.99 14.76
CA LEU A 797 0.42 18.26 14.40
C LEU A 797 1.45 19.40 14.32
N TYR A 798 2.46 19.35 15.19
CA TYR A 798 3.56 20.31 15.22
C TYR A 798 4.38 20.24 13.93
N ASP A 799 4.83 19.04 13.55
CA ASP A 799 5.65 18.83 12.35
C ASP A 799 4.87 19.14 11.07
N LYS A 800 3.58 18.75 11.02
CA LYS A 800 2.67 19.12 9.91
C LYS A 800 2.61 20.64 9.73
N THR A 801 2.47 21.37 10.84
CA THR A 801 2.35 22.84 10.84
C THR A 801 3.67 23.51 10.48
N ASP A 802 4.80 22.99 10.99
CA ASP A 802 6.12 23.52 10.66
C ASP A 802 6.46 23.33 9.18
N LEU A 803 6.26 22.13 8.64
CA LEU A 803 6.45 21.84 7.22
C LEU A 803 5.53 22.68 6.32
N ALA A 804 4.26 22.82 6.70
CA ALA A 804 3.30 23.66 5.99
C ALA A 804 3.76 25.14 5.96
N ARG A 805 4.26 25.66 7.09
CA ARG A 805 4.82 27.01 7.17
C ARG A 805 6.05 27.19 6.26
N ARG A 806 6.97 26.21 6.24
CA ARG A 806 8.14 26.23 5.33
C ARG A 806 7.74 26.21 3.85
N LEU A 807 6.65 25.54 3.51
CA LEU A 807 6.09 25.49 2.16
C LEU A 807 5.30 26.75 1.78
N GLY A 808 4.97 27.63 2.75
CA GLY A 808 4.09 28.79 2.52
C GLY A 808 2.65 28.40 2.19
N VAL A 809 2.18 27.22 2.64
CA VAL A 809 0.84 26.71 2.37
C VAL A 809 0.18 26.28 3.68
N GLY A 810 -1.14 26.40 3.80
CA GLY A 810 -1.88 25.89 4.96
C GLY A 810 -1.83 24.36 5.05
N ARG A 811 -1.70 23.82 6.27
CA ARG A 811 -1.60 22.36 6.52
C ARG A 811 -2.73 21.55 5.86
N TYR A 812 -3.95 22.07 5.92
CA TYR A 812 -5.12 21.38 5.40
C TYR A 812 -5.14 21.27 3.88
N HIS A 813 -4.56 22.24 3.17
CA HIS A 813 -4.45 22.19 1.72
C HIS A 813 -3.49 21.07 1.26
N ILE A 814 -2.44 20.79 2.04
CA ILE A 814 -1.56 19.63 1.76
C ILE A 814 -2.32 18.33 2.01
N ILE A 815 -3.11 18.25 3.09
CA ILE A 815 -3.97 17.09 3.38
C ILE A 815 -5.02 16.93 2.27
N ASP A 816 -5.63 18.02 1.78
CA ASP A 816 -6.59 18.02 0.66
C ASP A 816 -5.98 17.41 -0.60
N ASP A 817 -4.78 17.87 -0.99
CA ASP A 817 -4.07 17.36 -2.17
C ASP A 817 -3.81 15.84 -2.02
N LEU A 818 -3.31 15.39 -0.86
CA LEU A 818 -3.01 13.97 -0.61
C LEU A 818 -4.28 13.10 -0.54
N MET A 819 -5.35 13.60 0.10
CA MET A 819 -6.64 12.90 0.16
C MET A 819 -7.28 12.79 -1.23
N HIS A 820 -7.16 13.83 -2.05
CA HIS A 820 -7.63 13.78 -3.43
C HIS A 820 -6.87 12.71 -4.25
N LEU A 821 -5.55 12.59 -4.05
CA LEU A 821 -4.76 11.53 -4.68
C LEU A 821 -5.20 10.13 -4.24
N ARG A 822 -5.41 9.91 -2.93
CA ARG A 822 -5.91 8.64 -2.40
C ARG A 822 -7.29 8.29 -2.93
N ARG A 823 -8.27 9.21 -2.83
CA ARG A 823 -9.65 8.98 -3.28
C ARG A 823 -9.75 8.59 -4.74
N MET A 824 -8.94 9.21 -5.58
CA MET A 824 -8.93 8.90 -7.00
C MET A 824 -8.13 7.64 -7.34
N ALA A 825 -7.37 7.08 -6.41
CA ALA A 825 -6.76 5.76 -6.55
C ALA A 825 -7.73 4.61 -6.21
N TYR A 826 -8.87 4.90 -5.56
CA TYR A 826 -9.95 3.92 -5.36
C TYR A 826 -10.72 3.71 -6.66
N TYR A 827 -10.17 2.84 -7.51
CA TYR A 827 -10.81 2.38 -8.74
C TYR A 827 -11.66 1.12 -8.53
N TYR A 828 -11.59 0.52 -7.35
CA TYR A 828 -12.10 -0.82 -7.04
C TYR A 828 -13.35 -0.76 -6.17
#